data_AF-A0AAX3Y8H2-F1
#
_entry.id   AF-A0AAX3Y8H2-F1
#
_cell.length_a   1.000
_cell.length_b   1.000
_cell.length_c   1.000
_cell.angle_alpha   90.00
_cell.angle_beta   90.00
_cell.angle_gamma   90.00
#
_symmetry.space_group_name_H-M   'P 1'
#
loop_
_entity.id
_entity.type
_entity.pdbx_description
1 polymer ?
#
loop_
_entity_poly.entity_id
_entity_poly.type
_entity_poly.pdbx_seq_one_letter_code
_entity_poly.pdbx_strand_id
1 'polypeptide(L)'
;MPDEDTSRDERELEQQYVTMLYTRLDGLRQYAANRLSRVLLETGGTPQARSERESFNQLYTEDLAKYDAAENGLCFGRIDLDGEHRYIGRLGILDEENDYETMLLDWRAPLARPFYLATPAAPDGVSRRRHIRTRSRRVTAVNDEYLDLAAAEAAGTITGSDGVAGESALLAALNAARTGQMNDIVETIQGEQDAIIRSEHKSVLVVQGGPGTGKTAVALHRAAYLLYTYRQQLAKAGVLIIGPNATFLDYIGQVLPSLGETGVLLSTIGDLYPGVRATVEDSLDAGEIKGSLDMLDVLKKAVRDRQEVPSRPVELTFDTYRITLDRKVVTRARGRARSSRRPHNLARPIFVSSVIEALAQQLADTLGANVVDGGNLLSRDDIADMRDEMREDPEIMTAISALWPELSPQQVLAELYASPKRLADAAPNLTETQRESLRRPVMRGFSAADAPLLDELAELLGVDDAAERERARRQWRAQIADAQGALDILTGSAPQDLEDELDPEILMAYDLIDASQLAERHDVGQHQTTAERAAGDRTWTYGHVIVDEAQELSEMAWRMLMRRIPNRWMTLVGDTAQTGDPAGTSSWQRILEPYVAARWKLTELTVNYRTPAEIMTSARRVLVEIDAEQTVPRSVRESGFAPWALQVSESELADTVRTCVSRESGPGTTVVIGGHDLVAALADLKSDTVSVLTVRDVKGLEFDSVLIAEPQDILDESPRGMNDLYVALTRATQRLGVVHTKALPAVLSELGPAEVGILS
;
A
#
# COMPACT_ATOMS: atom_id res chain seq x y z
N MET A 1 -14.27 -29.09 22.64
CA MET A 1 -14.10 -28.70 24.05
C MET A 1 -12.84 -29.26 24.76
N PRO A 2 -11.81 -29.82 24.08
CA PRO A 2 -10.46 -29.91 24.66
C PRO A 2 -9.49 -28.80 24.20
N ASP A 3 -9.71 -28.15 23.04
CA ASP A 3 -8.69 -27.25 22.44
C ASP A 3 -8.60 -25.84 23.07
N GLU A 4 -9.67 -25.31 23.67
CA GLU A 4 -9.62 -23.98 24.33
C GLU A 4 -8.72 -23.96 25.56
N ASP A 5 -8.61 -25.08 26.28
CA ASP A 5 -7.79 -25.19 27.51
C ASP A 5 -6.30 -25.25 27.16
N THR A 6 -5.94 -26.00 26.10
CA THR A 6 -4.54 -26.14 25.66
C THR A 6 -3.99 -24.85 25.04
N SER A 7 -4.79 -24.16 24.22
CA SER A 7 -4.43 -22.84 23.65
C SER A 7 -4.27 -21.77 24.73
N ARG A 8 -5.08 -21.83 25.79
CA ARG A 8 -4.96 -20.93 26.93
C ARG A 8 -3.68 -21.17 27.73
N ASP A 9 -3.34 -22.43 27.99
CA ASP A 9 -2.11 -22.82 28.69
C ASP A 9 -0.85 -22.38 27.92
N GLU A 10 -0.80 -22.58 26.60
CA GLU A 10 0.35 -22.14 25.79
C GLU A 10 0.51 -20.62 25.77
N ARG A 11 -0.60 -19.87 25.66
CA ARG A 11 -0.56 -18.41 25.69
C ARG A 11 -0.10 -17.87 27.05
N GLU A 12 -0.46 -18.54 28.14
CA GLU A 12 0.00 -18.18 29.47
C GLU A 12 1.50 -18.45 29.64
N LEU A 13 2.02 -19.56 29.10
CA LEU A 13 3.46 -19.83 29.06
C LEU A 13 4.24 -18.77 28.27
N GLU A 14 3.78 -18.43 27.06
CA GLU A 14 4.40 -17.36 26.26
C GLU A 14 4.31 -16.00 26.97
N GLN A 15 3.18 -15.70 27.62
CA GLN A 15 3.02 -14.47 28.39
C GLN A 15 4.03 -14.39 29.55
N GLN A 16 4.28 -15.49 30.25
CA GLN A 16 5.27 -15.52 31.34
C GLN A 16 6.67 -15.20 30.81
N TYR A 17 7.08 -15.84 29.70
CA TYR A 17 8.39 -15.59 29.08
C TYR A 17 8.52 -14.14 28.58
N VAL A 18 7.52 -13.63 27.86
CA VAL A 18 7.49 -12.24 27.38
C VAL A 18 7.55 -11.25 28.55
N THR A 19 6.87 -11.54 29.66
CA THR A 19 6.90 -10.69 30.87
C THR A 19 8.30 -10.64 31.49
N MET A 20 9.01 -11.76 31.52
CA MET A 20 10.42 -11.82 31.94
C MET A 20 11.31 -10.95 31.02
N LEU A 21 11.14 -11.04 29.70
CA LEU A 21 11.88 -10.20 28.74
C LEU A 21 11.62 -8.70 28.96
N TYR A 22 10.37 -8.30 29.18
CA TYR A 22 10.03 -6.90 29.49
C TYR A 22 10.61 -6.42 30.81
N THR A 23 10.66 -7.29 31.82
CA THR A 23 11.30 -6.98 33.11
C THR A 23 12.80 -6.70 32.91
N ARG A 24 13.45 -7.49 32.06
CA ARG A 24 14.86 -7.26 31.70
C ARG A 24 15.05 -5.98 30.88
N LEU A 25 14.16 -5.70 29.92
CA LEU A 25 14.17 -4.44 29.15
C LEU A 25 14.03 -3.21 30.07
N ASP A 26 13.12 -3.25 31.05
CA ASP A 26 12.96 -2.16 32.03
C ASP A 26 14.22 -1.98 32.87
N GLY A 27 14.88 -3.07 33.26
CA GLY A 27 16.18 -3.03 33.95
C GLY A 27 17.26 -2.34 33.11
N LEU A 28 17.37 -2.67 31.82
CA LEU A 28 18.31 -2.04 30.88
C LEU A 28 17.99 -0.55 30.69
N ARG A 29 16.70 -0.20 30.52
CA ARG A 29 16.24 1.20 30.40
C ARG A 29 16.58 2.00 31.64
N GLN A 30 16.30 1.47 32.83
CA GLN A 30 16.62 2.13 34.10
C GLN A 30 18.13 2.30 34.28
N TYR A 31 18.92 1.29 33.91
CA TYR A 31 20.38 1.36 33.94
C TYR A 31 20.92 2.48 33.04
N ALA A 32 20.49 2.53 31.78
CA ALA A 32 20.90 3.56 30.83
C ALA A 32 20.45 4.97 31.28
N ALA A 33 19.21 5.13 31.77
CA ALA A 33 18.70 6.40 32.29
C ALA A 33 19.51 6.91 33.50
N ASN A 34 19.84 6.01 34.43
CA ASN A 34 20.65 6.34 35.61
C ASN A 34 22.08 6.72 35.20
N ARG A 35 22.68 6.02 34.23
CA ARG A 35 24.01 6.33 33.71
C ARG A 35 24.04 7.66 32.97
N LEU A 36 23.07 7.92 32.09
CA LEU A 36 22.92 9.19 31.39
C LEU A 36 22.80 10.35 32.39
N SER A 37 21.95 10.20 33.41
CA SER A 37 21.77 11.22 34.45
C SER A 37 23.09 11.54 35.18
N ARG A 38 23.93 10.53 35.47
CA ARG A 38 25.25 10.73 36.08
C ARG A 38 26.20 11.47 35.13
N VAL A 39 26.28 11.04 33.87
CA VAL A 39 27.12 11.66 32.83
C VAL A 39 26.74 13.13 32.61
N LEU A 40 25.44 13.46 32.65
CA LEU A 40 24.96 14.83 32.52
C LEU A 40 25.35 15.72 33.72
N LEU A 41 25.53 15.13 34.91
CA LEU A 41 25.96 15.83 36.12
C LEU A 41 27.49 16.01 36.21
N GLU A 42 28.26 15.30 35.39
CA GLU A 42 29.73 15.42 35.37
C GLU A 42 30.18 16.72 34.70
N THR A 43 31.01 17.49 35.41
CA THR A 43 31.70 18.66 34.90
C THR A 43 33.02 18.24 34.25
N GLY A 44 33.03 18.16 32.92
CA GLY A 44 34.23 17.83 32.14
C GLY A 44 35.32 18.90 32.27
N GLY A 45 36.29 18.66 33.15
CA GLY A 45 37.39 19.58 33.42
C GLY A 45 38.45 19.61 32.30
N THR A 46 38.85 18.45 31.77
CA THR A 46 39.81 18.33 30.66
C THR A 46 39.07 18.15 29.31
N PRO A 47 39.70 18.49 28.17
CA PRO A 47 39.12 18.23 26.84
C PRO A 47 38.76 16.76 26.61
N GLN A 48 39.61 15.84 27.07
CA GLN A 48 39.37 14.40 27.01
C GLN A 48 38.10 14.00 27.79
N ALA A 49 37.93 14.50 29.02
CA ALA A 49 36.75 14.21 29.84
C ALA A 49 35.46 14.76 29.22
N ARG A 50 35.52 15.89 28.49
CA ARG A 50 34.37 16.42 27.75
C ARG A 50 33.99 15.52 26.58
N SER A 51 34.98 15.05 25.81
CA SER A 51 34.76 14.13 24.69
C SER A 51 34.22 12.78 25.14
N GLU A 52 34.75 12.23 26.23
CA GLU A 52 34.25 10.99 26.84
C GLU A 52 32.81 11.17 27.33
N ARG A 53 32.51 12.28 28.02
CA ARG A 53 31.15 12.61 28.47
C ARG A 53 30.18 12.72 27.31
N GLU A 54 30.56 13.40 26.22
CA GLU A 54 29.73 13.53 25.02
C GLU A 54 29.45 12.17 24.38
N SER A 55 30.49 11.33 24.27
CA SER A 55 30.38 9.97 23.73
C SER A 55 29.45 9.10 24.59
N PHE A 56 29.58 9.16 25.92
CA PHE A 56 28.69 8.43 26.83
C PHE A 56 27.26 8.98 26.83
N ASN A 57 27.08 10.30 26.72
CA ASN A 57 25.76 10.91 26.59
C ASN A 57 25.06 10.41 25.32
N GLN A 58 25.76 10.46 24.18
CA GLN A 58 25.25 9.94 22.92
C GLN A 58 24.91 8.45 23.04
N LEU A 59 25.84 7.63 23.56
CA LEU A 59 25.64 6.19 23.75
C LEU A 59 24.36 5.89 24.57
N TYR A 60 24.20 6.50 25.75
CA TYR A 60 23.05 6.21 26.60
C TYR A 60 21.74 6.80 26.05
N THR A 61 21.80 7.92 25.31
CA THR A 61 20.64 8.48 24.60
C THR A 61 20.18 7.55 23.48
N GLU A 62 21.11 7.02 22.70
CA GLU A 62 20.84 6.03 21.65
C GLU A 62 20.31 4.72 22.24
N ASP A 63 20.87 4.24 23.35
CA ASP A 63 20.38 3.06 24.06
C ASP A 63 18.94 3.24 24.55
N LEU A 64 18.60 4.40 25.14
CA LEU A 64 17.24 4.68 25.58
C LEU A 64 16.25 4.72 24.41
N ALA A 65 16.61 5.42 23.32
CA ALA A 65 15.80 5.45 22.11
C ALA A 65 15.58 4.04 21.54
N LYS A 66 16.61 3.20 21.56
CA LYS A 66 16.55 1.80 21.14
C LYS A 66 15.62 0.97 22.03
N TYR A 67 15.70 1.12 23.35
CA TYR A 67 14.83 0.40 24.29
C TYR A 67 13.37 0.87 24.20
N ASP A 68 13.13 2.16 23.97
CA ASP A 68 11.79 2.71 23.79
C ASP A 68 11.16 2.24 22.47
N ALA A 69 11.94 2.17 21.39
CA ALA A 69 11.49 1.60 20.11
C ALA A 69 11.17 0.09 20.20
N ALA A 70 11.78 -0.63 21.16
CA ALA A 70 11.54 -2.04 21.41
C ALA A 70 10.34 -2.30 22.35
N GLU A 71 9.72 -1.27 22.91
CA GLU A 71 8.59 -1.38 23.84
C GLU A 71 7.39 -2.10 23.21
N ASN A 72 7.10 -1.79 21.95
CA ASN A 72 6.05 -2.47 21.19
C ASN A 72 6.65 -3.62 20.37
N GLY A 73 6.16 -4.84 20.58
CA GLY A 73 6.60 -6.01 19.80
C GLY A 73 8.02 -6.46 20.11
N LEU A 74 8.44 -6.41 21.39
CA LEU A 74 9.78 -6.83 21.84
C LEU A 74 10.15 -8.22 21.31
N CYS A 75 9.28 -9.20 21.54
CA CYS A 75 9.37 -10.56 21.02
C CYS A 75 8.16 -10.82 20.12
N PHE A 76 8.43 -11.34 18.92
CA PHE A 76 7.39 -11.63 17.93
C PHE A 76 7.42 -13.07 17.41
N GLY A 77 8.38 -13.87 17.83
CA GLY A 77 8.39 -15.27 17.44
C GLY A 77 9.41 -16.13 18.17
N ARG A 78 9.29 -17.44 17.93
CA ARG A 78 10.19 -18.48 18.43
C ARG A 78 10.43 -19.50 17.31
N ILE A 79 11.65 -20.03 17.23
CA ILE A 79 11.94 -21.23 16.45
C ILE A 79 12.36 -22.35 17.40
N ASP A 80 11.85 -23.54 17.12
CA ASP A 80 12.23 -24.76 17.79
C ASP A 80 13.15 -25.54 16.85
N LEU A 81 14.34 -25.87 17.34
CA LEU A 81 15.32 -26.73 16.69
C LEU A 81 15.49 -28.00 17.53
N ASP A 82 16.20 -28.99 17.00
CA ASP A 82 16.50 -30.23 17.74
C ASP A 82 17.23 -29.93 19.07
N GLY A 83 16.47 -29.98 20.17
CA GLY A 83 16.96 -29.81 21.53
C GLY A 83 17.12 -28.36 22.02
N GLU A 84 16.74 -27.34 21.25
CA GLU A 84 16.88 -25.93 21.63
C GLU A 84 15.71 -25.08 21.11
N HIS A 85 15.29 -24.09 21.90
CA HIS A 85 14.30 -23.09 21.51
C HIS A 85 14.94 -21.71 21.48
N ARG A 86 14.67 -20.94 20.43
CA ARG A 86 15.23 -19.59 20.26
C ARG A 86 14.13 -18.58 20.06
N TYR A 87 14.03 -17.62 20.97
CA TYR A 87 13.12 -16.48 20.82
C TYR A 87 13.74 -15.41 19.94
N ILE A 88 12.94 -14.83 19.06
CA ILE A 88 13.34 -13.78 18.12
C ILE A 88 12.59 -12.49 18.46
N GLY A 89 13.32 -11.38 18.46
CA GLY A 89 12.79 -10.08 18.82
C GLY A 89 13.51 -8.91 18.17
N ARG A 90 13.03 -7.70 18.48
CA ARG A 90 13.59 -6.42 17.97
C ARG A 90 14.96 -6.09 18.53
N LEU A 91 15.28 -6.66 19.69
CA LEU A 91 16.48 -6.39 20.48
C LEU A 91 17.07 -7.73 20.96
N GLY A 92 18.40 -7.82 20.96
CA GLY A 92 19.10 -8.90 21.63
C GLY A 92 19.09 -8.71 23.15
N ILE A 93 18.58 -9.67 23.90
CA ILE A 93 18.62 -9.69 25.37
C ILE A 93 19.42 -10.90 25.83
N LEU A 94 20.42 -10.64 26.67
CA LEU A 94 21.28 -11.65 27.26
C LEU A 94 21.00 -11.77 28.76
N ASP A 95 21.12 -12.98 29.28
CA ASP A 95 21.04 -13.29 30.69
C ASP A 95 22.43 -13.17 31.35
N GLU A 96 22.70 -12.02 31.99
CA GLU A 96 23.99 -11.79 32.67
C GLU A 96 24.22 -12.75 33.86
N GLU A 97 23.17 -13.35 34.42
CA GLU A 97 23.28 -14.26 35.56
C GLU A 97 23.62 -15.69 35.12
N ASN A 98 23.22 -16.08 33.91
CA ASN A 98 23.47 -17.40 33.32
C ASN A 98 24.47 -17.33 32.15
N ASP A 99 25.70 -16.88 32.42
CA ASP A 99 26.82 -16.87 31.47
C ASP A 99 26.50 -16.21 30.11
N TYR A 100 25.68 -15.14 30.13
CA TYR A 100 25.22 -14.42 28.93
C TYR A 100 24.44 -15.30 27.94
N GLU A 101 23.69 -16.29 28.46
CA GLU A 101 22.75 -17.07 27.66
C GLU A 101 21.77 -16.15 26.93
N THR A 102 21.50 -16.45 25.66
CA THR A 102 20.67 -15.57 24.83
C THR A 102 19.19 -15.80 25.09
N MET A 103 18.56 -14.91 25.85
CA MET A 103 17.13 -14.95 26.13
C MET A 103 16.29 -14.52 24.91
N LEU A 104 16.78 -13.54 24.16
CA LEU A 104 16.11 -13.02 22.97
C LEU A 104 17.16 -12.73 21.90
N LEU A 105 17.02 -13.32 20.74
CA LEU A 105 17.87 -13.01 19.59
C LEU A 105 17.36 -11.75 18.90
N ASP A 106 18.30 -10.83 18.61
CA ASP A 106 18.03 -9.77 17.64
C ASP A 106 17.73 -10.41 16.30
N TRP A 107 16.60 -10.04 15.70
CA TRP A 107 16.18 -10.55 14.40
C TRP A 107 17.20 -10.37 13.28
N ARG A 108 18.11 -9.41 13.41
CA ARG A 108 19.19 -9.15 12.44
C ARG A 108 20.33 -10.16 12.56
N ALA A 109 20.40 -10.91 13.67
CA ALA A 109 21.45 -11.88 13.90
C ALA A 109 21.39 -13.02 12.87
N PRO A 110 22.54 -13.56 12.43
CA PRO A 110 22.58 -14.74 11.54
C PRO A 110 21.84 -15.95 12.11
N LEU A 111 21.81 -16.11 13.45
CA LEU A 111 21.09 -17.20 14.12
C LEU A 111 19.57 -17.07 14.05
N ALA A 112 19.03 -15.87 13.81
CA ALA A 112 17.61 -15.63 13.59
C ALA A 112 17.19 -15.82 12.12
N ARG A 113 18.15 -16.05 11.21
CA ARG A 113 17.91 -16.25 9.77
C ARG A 113 16.85 -17.31 9.46
N PRO A 114 16.85 -18.50 10.11
CA PRO A 114 15.87 -19.53 9.79
C PRO A 114 14.43 -19.09 10.03
N PHE A 115 14.17 -18.20 10.99
CA PHE A 115 12.81 -17.69 11.21
C PHE A 115 12.20 -17.05 9.95
N TYR A 116 13.02 -16.42 9.10
CA TYR A 116 12.57 -15.73 7.89
C TYR A 116 12.68 -16.55 6.62
N LEU A 117 13.73 -17.38 6.52
CA LEU A 117 14.08 -18.04 5.26
C LEU A 117 13.76 -19.54 5.26
N ALA A 118 13.56 -20.14 6.43
CA ALA A 118 13.20 -21.55 6.49
C ALA A 118 11.83 -21.73 5.87
N THR A 119 11.77 -22.66 4.93
CA THR A 119 10.57 -23.13 4.27
C THR A 119 10.43 -24.62 4.56
N PRO A 120 9.25 -25.22 4.40
CA PRO A 120 9.12 -26.67 4.57
C PRO A 120 10.03 -27.49 3.62
N ALA A 121 10.36 -26.97 2.43
CA ALA A 121 11.33 -27.58 1.51
C ALA A 121 12.80 -27.42 1.96
N ALA A 122 13.11 -26.33 2.67
CA ALA A 122 14.44 -26.03 3.19
C ALA A 122 14.33 -25.52 4.64
N PRO A 123 14.10 -26.42 5.61
CA PRO A 123 13.72 -26.04 6.98
C PRO A 123 14.88 -25.49 7.81
N ASP A 124 16.13 -25.56 7.33
CA ASP A 124 17.33 -25.06 8.03
C ASP A 124 17.45 -25.55 9.49
N GLY A 125 16.95 -26.76 9.77
CA GLY A 125 16.96 -27.39 11.11
C GLY A 125 15.85 -26.92 12.06
N VAL A 126 14.89 -26.13 11.58
CA VAL A 126 13.72 -25.68 12.33
C VAL A 126 12.59 -26.70 12.19
N SER A 127 12.08 -27.22 13.31
CA SER A 127 10.92 -28.12 13.33
C SER A 127 9.61 -27.34 13.41
N ARG A 128 9.58 -26.31 14.27
CA ARG A 128 8.42 -25.44 14.48
C ARG A 128 8.82 -23.97 14.53
N ARG A 129 8.07 -23.14 13.81
CA ARG A 129 8.11 -21.68 13.86
C ARG A 129 6.83 -21.17 14.52
N ARG A 130 6.98 -20.46 15.63
CA ARG A 130 5.87 -19.86 16.39
C ARG A 130 5.88 -18.35 16.20
N HIS A 131 4.74 -17.79 15.82
CA HIS A 131 4.50 -16.34 15.76
C HIS A 131 3.77 -15.90 17.03
N ILE A 132 4.34 -14.93 17.74
CA ILE A 132 3.82 -14.42 19.02
C ILE A 132 3.32 -13.00 18.79
N ARG A 133 2.02 -12.77 18.95
CA ARG A 133 1.42 -11.46 18.78
C ARG A 133 1.29 -10.76 20.11
N THR A 134 1.92 -9.60 20.27
CA THR A 134 1.74 -8.77 21.46
C THR A 134 0.96 -7.49 21.13
N ARG A 135 0.15 -7.03 22.09
CA ARG A 135 -0.37 -5.67 22.12
C ARG A 135 0.19 -5.02 23.37
N SER A 136 1.06 -4.04 23.18
CA SER A 136 1.95 -3.57 24.24
C SER A 136 2.68 -4.78 24.85
N ARG A 137 2.55 -5.02 26.16
CA ARG A 137 3.24 -6.13 26.84
C ARG A 137 2.42 -7.43 26.97
N ARG A 138 1.23 -7.49 26.37
CA ARG A 138 0.32 -8.64 26.51
C ARG A 138 0.26 -9.50 25.24
N VAL A 139 0.43 -10.81 25.38
CA VAL A 139 0.28 -11.80 24.32
C VAL A 139 -1.21 -11.96 23.97
N THR A 140 -1.52 -11.60 22.73
CA THR A 140 -2.88 -11.56 22.15
C THR A 140 -3.19 -12.72 21.22
N ALA A 141 -2.18 -13.37 20.66
CA ALA A 141 -2.32 -14.60 19.88
C ALA A 141 -0.95 -15.31 19.80
N VAL A 142 -1.00 -16.62 19.59
CA VAL A 142 0.16 -17.46 19.30
C VAL A 142 -0.24 -18.36 18.14
N ASN A 143 0.54 -18.39 17.07
CA ASN A 143 0.28 -19.20 15.89
C ASN A 143 1.50 -20.05 15.57
N ASP A 144 1.32 -21.36 15.46
CA ASP A 144 2.39 -22.30 15.14
C ASP A 144 2.38 -22.70 13.66
N GLU A 145 3.56 -22.77 13.08
CA GLU A 145 3.83 -23.25 11.74
C GLU A 145 4.88 -24.35 11.82
N TYR A 146 4.50 -25.57 11.45
CA TYR A 146 5.42 -26.70 11.42
C TYR A 146 6.12 -26.76 10.07
N LEU A 147 7.46 -26.80 10.09
CA LEU A 147 8.28 -26.95 8.88
C LEU A 147 8.75 -28.39 8.69
N ASP A 148 8.64 -29.22 9.73
CA ASP A 148 8.86 -30.66 9.69
C ASP A 148 7.53 -31.42 9.90
N LEU A 149 7.21 -32.31 8.95
CA LEU A 149 6.03 -33.16 8.97
C LEU A 149 6.02 -34.12 10.16
N ALA A 150 7.17 -34.69 10.53
CA ALA A 150 7.24 -35.61 11.67
C ALA A 150 6.93 -34.91 13.00
N ALA A 151 7.37 -33.65 13.13
CA ALA A 151 7.05 -32.80 14.27
C ALA A 151 5.57 -32.40 14.32
N ALA A 152 4.96 -32.12 13.16
CA ALA A 152 3.53 -31.85 13.06
C ALA A 152 2.69 -33.06 13.51
N GLU A 153 3.09 -34.26 13.09
CA GLU A 153 2.38 -35.49 13.46
C GLU A 153 2.45 -35.78 14.96
N ALA A 154 3.62 -35.61 15.57
CA ALA A 154 3.84 -35.83 17.01
C ALA A 154 3.06 -34.83 17.89
N ALA A 155 2.77 -33.64 17.38
CA ALA A 155 2.03 -32.59 18.10
C ALA A 155 0.51 -32.81 18.11
N GLY A 156 -0.04 -33.86 17.47
CA GLY A 156 -1.47 -34.16 17.51
C GLY A 156 -2.37 -33.19 16.75
N THR A 157 -1.79 -32.28 15.94
CA THR A 157 -2.53 -31.32 15.09
C THR A 157 -3.28 -31.97 13.92
N ILE A 158 -3.19 -33.30 13.78
CA ILE A 158 -3.83 -34.10 12.73
C ILE A 158 -5.34 -34.28 12.96
N THR A 159 -5.86 -34.08 14.19
CA THR A 159 -7.22 -34.52 14.57
C THR A 159 -8.26 -33.41 14.81
N GLY A 160 -7.88 -32.13 14.77
CA GLY A 160 -8.79 -31.01 15.06
C GLY A 160 -9.18 -30.23 13.80
N SER A 161 -10.48 -30.13 13.52
CA SER A 161 -11.06 -29.36 12.42
C SER A 161 -11.20 -27.85 12.72
N ASP A 162 -10.41 -27.30 13.64
CA ASP A 162 -10.59 -25.93 14.11
C ASP A 162 -9.39 -25.03 13.73
N GLY A 163 -9.70 -23.97 12.98
CA GLY A 163 -8.89 -22.76 12.89
C GLY A 163 -7.90 -22.72 11.72
N VAL A 164 -8.15 -21.77 10.81
CA VAL A 164 -7.32 -21.40 9.65
C VAL A 164 -5.96 -20.80 10.08
N ALA A 165 -5.11 -21.59 10.71
CA ALA A 165 -3.76 -21.23 11.10
C ALA A 165 -2.79 -22.40 10.85
N GLY A 166 -2.49 -22.65 9.57
CA GLY A 166 -1.39 -23.52 9.18
C GLY A 166 -1.61 -24.25 7.85
N GLU A 167 -0.97 -23.77 6.79
CA GLU A 167 -0.79 -24.52 5.54
C GLU A 167 -0.20 -25.92 5.81
N SER A 168 0.63 -26.05 6.86
CA SER A 168 1.23 -27.30 7.31
C SER A 168 0.27 -28.30 7.97
N ALA A 169 -0.80 -27.86 8.66
CA ALA A 169 -1.80 -28.77 9.22
C ALA A 169 -2.64 -29.42 8.09
N LEU A 170 -2.93 -28.63 7.04
CA LEU A 170 -3.63 -29.10 5.85
C LEU A 170 -2.75 -30.02 4.99
N LEU A 171 -1.45 -29.70 4.82
CA LEU A 171 -0.49 -30.58 4.15
C LEU A 171 -0.24 -31.88 4.94
N ALA A 172 -0.25 -31.83 6.28
CA ALA A 172 -0.16 -33.03 7.13
C ALA A 172 -1.42 -33.91 7.04
N ALA A 173 -2.62 -33.31 7.01
CA ALA A 173 -3.86 -34.04 6.78
C ALA A 173 -3.91 -34.70 5.38
N LEU A 174 -3.33 -34.05 4.36
CA LEU A 174 -3.13 -34.65 3.04
C LEU A 174 -2.20 -35.87 3.13
N ASN A 175 -1.07 -35.78 3.82
CA ASN A 175 -0.12 -36.90 3.96
C ASN A 175 -0.65 -38.11 4.77
N ALA A 176 -1.72 -37.94 5.56
CA ALA A 176 -2.32 -39.05 6.32
C ALA A 176 -2.82 -40.21 5.42
N ALA A 177 -3.14 -39.94 4.15
CA ALA A 177 -3.45 -40.95 3.15
C ALA A 177 -2.17 -41.56 2.56
N ARG A 178 -1.55 -42.48 3.31
CA ARG A 178 -0.30 -43.23 3.02
C ARG A 178 -0.15 -43.75 1.58
N THR A 179 0.32 -42.90 0.65
CA THR A 179 0.80 -43.30 -0.68
C THR A 179 2.03 -42.48 -1.08
N GLY A 180 3.01 -43.11 -1.75
CA GLY A 180 4.24 -42.41 -2.17
C GLY A 180 3.99 -41.21 -3.11
N GLN A 181 2.88 -41.22 -3.85
CA GLN A 181 2.47 -40.10 -4.70
C GLN A 181 2.13 -38.83 -3.91
N MET A 182 1.75 -38.94 -2.64
CA MET A 182 1.35 -37.79 -1.81
C MET A 182 2.54 -37.01 -1.28
N ASN A 183 3.64 -37.70 -0.92
CA ASN A 183 4.89 -37.06 -0.55
C ASN A 183 5.49 -36.27 -1.73
N ASP A 184 5.50 -36.85 -2.93
CA ASP A 184 5.99 -36.19 -4.15
C ASP A 184 5.22 -34.89 -4.46
N ILE A 185 3.92 -34.86 -4.17
CA ILE A 185 3.06 -33.67 -4.34
C ILE A 185 3.43 -32.58 -3.35
N VAL A 186 3.59 -32.93 -2.07
CA VAL A 186 3.95 -31.94 -1.03
C VAL A 186 5.34 -31.37 -1.30
N GLU A 187 6.31 -32.20 -1.68
CA GLU A 187 7.62 -31.75 -2.15
C GLU A 187 7.51 -30.80 -3.35
N THR A 188 6.60 -31.10 -4.30
CA THR A 188 6.34 -30.22 -5.46
C THR A 188 5.78 -28.87 -5.02
N ILE A 189 4.76 -28.85 -4.15
CA ILE A 189 4.16 -27.61 -3.61
C ILE A 189 5.25 -26.76 -2.96
N GLN A 190 6.00 -27.36 -2.03
CA GLN A 190 7.02 -26.64 -1.27
C GLN A 190 8.18 -26.17 -2.16
N GLY A 191 8.56 -26.97 -3.16
CA GLY A 191 9.59 -26.61 -4.14
C GLY A 191 9.18 -25.44 -5.04
N GLU A 192 7.94 -25.42 -5.55
CA GLU A 192 7.38 -24.31 -6.33
C GLU A 192 7.37 -23.01 -5.50
N GLN A 193 6.89 -23.09 -4.26
CA GLN A 193 6.82 -21.94 -3.35
C GLN A 193 8.23 -21.42 -2.98
N ASP A 194 9.17 -22.29 -2.62
CA ASP A 194 10.54 -21.89 -2.28
C ASP A 194 11.25 -21.20 -3.46
N ALA A 195 11.08 -21.72 -4.68
CA ALA A 195 11.64 -21.12 -5.88
C ALA A 195 11.10 -19.70 -6.13
N ILE A 196 9.83 -19.44 -5.81
CA ILE A 196 9.23 -18.10 -5.89
C ILE A 196 9.76 -17.21 -4.76
N ILE A 197 9.75 -17.69 -3.52
CA ILE A 197 10.17 -16.94 -2.33
C ILE A 197 11.61 -16.47 -2.48
N ARG A 198 12.52 -17.38 -2.88
CA ARG A 198 13.96 -17.13 -3.00
C ARG A 198 14.40 -16.60 -4.37
N SER A 199 13.45 -16.34 -5.29
CA SER A 199 13.77 -15.82 -6.63
C SER A 199 14.56 -14.52 -6.57
N GLU A 200 15.77 -14.53 -7.14
CA GLU A 200 16.67 -13.38 -7.26
C GLU A 200 16.31 -12.44 -8.43
N HIS A 201 15.17 -12.64 -9.09
CA HIS A 201 14.77 -11.84 -10.24
C HIS A 201 14.59 -10.35 -9.86
N LYS A 202 15.50 -9.48 -10.34
CA LYS A 202 15.54 -8.03 -10.05
C LYS A 202 14.74 -7.18 -11.05
N SER A 203 13.53 -7.62 -11.36
CA SER A 203 12.55 -6.89 -12.16
C SER A 203 11.13 -7.37 -11.79
N VAL A 204 10.16 -7.31 -12.70
CA VAL A 204 8.79 -7.74 -12.41
C VAL A 204 8.71 -9.26 -12.40
N LEU A 205 8.36 -9.84 -11.25
CA LEU A 205 8.01 -11.25 -11.10
C LEU A 205 6.49 -11.36 -10.96
N VAL A 206 5.83 -12.07 -11.87
CA VAL A 206 4.42 -12.41 -11.79
C VAL A 206 4.30 -13.84 -11.25
N VAL A 207 3.57 -13.99 -10.16
CA VAL A 207 3.21 -15.26 -9.54
C VAL A 207 1.74 -15.52 -9.85
N GLN A 208 1.51 -16.34 -10.86
CA GLN A 208 0.18 -16.75 -11.25
C GLN A 208 -0.18 -18.06 -10.55
N GLY A 209 -1.35 -18.12 -9.94
CA GLY A 209 -1.81 -19.36 -9.32
C GLY A 209 -3.31 -19.40 -9.29
N GLY A 210 -3.89 -20.57 -9.52
CA GLY A 210 -5.34 -20.72 -9.41
C GLY A 210 -5.84 -20.57 -7.96
N PRO A 211 -7.14 -20.78 -7.73
CA PRO A 211 -7.70 -20.85 -6.38
C PRO A 211 -7.04 -21.97 -5.57
N GLY A 212 -6.84 -21.72 -4.27
CA GLY A 212 -6.36 -22.73 -3.33
C GLY A 212 -4.88 -23.15 -3.45
N THR A 213 -4.05 -22.38 -4.18
CA THR A 213 -2.61 -22.67 -4.34
C THR A 213 -1.69 -21.96 -3.33
N GLY A 214 -2.23 -21.17 -2.40
CA GLY A 214 -1.43 -20.49 -1.38
C GLY A 214 -0.74 -19.19 -1.81
N LYS A 215 -1.17 -18.57 -2.92
CA LYS A 215 -0.63 -17.30 -3.48
C LYS A 215 -0.26 -16.24 -2.44
N THR A 216 -1.21 -15.85 -1.59
CA THR A 216 -1.00 -14.80 -0.57
C THR A 216 0.09 -15.19 0.43
N ALA A 217 0.13 -16.45 0.88
CA ALA A 217 1.18 -16.92 1.79
C ALA A 217 2.56 -16.82 1.12
N VAL A 218 2.68 -17.24 -0.14
CA VAL A 218 3.91 -17.10 -0.93
C VAL A 218 4.34 -15.63 -1.06
N ALA A 219 3.39 -14.72 -1.29
CA ALA A 219 3.65 -13.27 -1.35
C ALA A 219 4.26 -12.75 -0.03
N LEU A 220 3.70 -13.18 1.10
CA LEU A 220 4.14 -12.82 2.44
C LEU A 220 5.53 -13.35 2.77
N HIS A 221 5.77 -14.65 2.57
CA HIS A 221 7.08 -15.25 2.80
C HIS A 221 8.14 -14.62 1.91
N ARG A 222 7.79 -14.27 0.66
CA ARG A 222 8.68 -13.50 -0.22
C ARG A 222 8.97 -12.11 0.33
N ALA A 223 7.98 -11.38 0.85
CA ALA A 223 8.21 -10.09 1.48
C ALA A 223 9.19 -10.19 2.66
N ALA A 224 8.99 -11.19 3.53
CA ALA A 224 9.88 -11.46 4.66
C ALA A 224 11.30 -11.83 4.20
N TYR A 225 11.43 -12.71 3.20
CA TYR A 225 12.71 -13.07 2.59
C TYR A 225 13.45 -11.83 2.05
N LEU A 226 12.75 -10.96 1.33
CA LEU A 226 13.32 -9.75 0.74
C LEU A 226 13.77 -8.75 1.81
N LEU A 227 12.93 -8.51 2.82
CA LEU A 227 13.25 -7.61 3.93
C LEU A 227 14.44 -8.11 4.74
N TYR A 228 14.60 -9.42 4.92
CA TYR A 228 15.75 -9.98 5.62
C TYR A 228 17.04 -9.93 4.79
N THR A 229 16.96 -10.43 3.54
CA THR A 229 18.11 -10.63 2.65
C THR A 229 18.62 -9.31 2.08
N TYR A 230 17.72 -8.40 1.71
CA TYR A 230 18.03 -7.11 1.09
C TYR A 230 17.82 -5.91 2.04
N ARG A 231 17.85 -6.14 3.36
CA ARG A 231 17.62 -5.11 4.40
C ARG A 231 18.40 -3.82 4.20
N GLN A 232 19.66 -3.89 3.76
CA GLN A 232 20.50 -2.71 3.53
C GLN A 232 19.99 -1.82 2.40
N GLN A 233 19.42 -2.43 1.35
CA GLN A 233 18.86 -1.70 0.19
C GLN A 233 17.46 -1.18 0.52
N LEU A 234 16.65 -2.00 1.20
CA LEU A 234 15.25 -1.69 1.48
C LEU A 234 15.04 -0.79 2.71
N ALA A 235 15.97 -0.71 3.65
CA ALA A 235 15.83 0.13 4.85
C ALA A 235 15.60 1.62 4.54
N LYS A 236 16.18 2.13 3.45
CA LYS A 236 16.05 3.55 3.05
C LYS A 236 14.85 3.82 2.15
N ALA A 237 14.53 2.89 1.25
CA ALA A 237 13.51 3.09 0.23
C ALA A 237 12.14 2.52 0.65
N GLY A 238 12.11 1.57 1.59
CA GLY A 238 10.91 0.86 2.01
C GLY A 238 10.38 -0.13 0.97
N VAL A 239 9.38 -0.90 1.39
CA VAL A 239 8.62 -1.87 0.62
C VAL A 239 7.16 -1.46 0.67
N LEU A 240 6.50 -1.38 -0.48
CA LEU A 240 5.06 -1.13 -0.56
C LEU A 240 4.34 -2.46 -0.79
N ILE A 241 3.34 -2.76 0.03
CA ILE A 241 2.44 -3.89 -0.17
C ILE A 241 1.04 -3.33 -0.45
N ILE A 242 0.53 -3.64 -1.64
CA ILE A 242 -0.81 -3.31 -2.08
C ILE A 242 -1.69 -4.53 -1.92
N GLY A 243 -2.75 -4.38 -1.13
CA GLY A 243 -3.77 -5.40 -0.92
C GLY A 243 -5.14 -4.98 -1.47
N PRO A 244 -6.06 -5.94 -1.66
CA PRO A 244 -7.39 -5.68 -2.22
C PRO A 244 -8.30 -4.88 -1.29
N ASN A 245 -8.17 -5.02 0.03
CA ASN A 245 -9.03 -4.34 1.01
C ASN A 245 -8.32 -4.16 2.37
N ALA A 246 -8.91 -3.34 3.24
CA ALA A 246 -8.35 -3.03 4.56
C ALA A 246 -8.27 -4.27 5.49
N THR A 247 -9.27 -5.16 5.46
CA THR A 247 -9.30 -6.39 6.27
C THR A 247 -8.13 -7.32 5.92
N PHE A 248 -7.83 -7.45 4.64
CA PHE A 248 -6.66 -8.17 4.16
C PHE A 248 -5.37 -7.52 4.65
N LEU A 249 -5.23 -6.19 4.53
CA LEU A 249 -4.04 -5.49 5.00
C LEU A 249 -3.85 -5.65 6.52
N ASP A 250 -4.94 -5.63 7.29
CA ASP A 250 -4.91 -5.91 8.72
C ASP A 250 -4.43 -7.34 9.00
N TYR A 251 -4.84 -8.33 8.20
CA TYR A 251 -4.34 -9.71 8.30
C TYR A 251 -2.84 -9.80 7.94
N ILE A 252 -2.42 -9.17 6.85
CA ILE A 252 -1.01 -9.16 6.41
C ILE A 252 -0.10 -8.49 7.45
N GLY A 253 -0.56 -7.38 8.06
CA GLY A 253 0.14 -6.72 9.15
C GLY A 253 0.28 -7.58 10.41
N GLN A 254 -0.45 -8.69 10.52
CA GLN A 254 -0.34 -9.66 11.62
C GLN A 254 0.66 -10.77 11.34
N VAL A 255 0.82 -11.16 10.06
CA VAL A 255 1.66 -12.29 9.64
C VAL A 255 3.08 -11.84 9.34
N LEU A 256 3.25 -10.66 8.74
CA LEU A 256 4.58 -10.10 8.61
C LEU A 256 5.04 -9.70 10.01
N PRO A 257 6.13 -10.31 10.54
CA PRO A 257 6.74 -9.79 11.74
C PRO A 257 6.97 -8.30 11.51
N SER A 258 6.73 -7.50 12.55
CA SER A 258 7.07 -6.08 12.56
C SER A 258 8.60 -5.95 12.54
N LEU A 259 9.17 -6.29 11.38
CA LEU A 259 10.56 -6.23 10.96
C LEU A 259 10.97 -4.75 10.86
N GLY A 260 10.91 -4.09 12.01
CA GLY A 260 10.98 -2.65 12.17
C GLY A 260 9.75 -1.96 11.58
N GLU A 261 9.07 -1.14 12.38
CA GLU A 261 8.09 -0.13 11.94
C GLU A 261 8.65 0.89 10.89
N THR A 262 9.80 0.62 10.27
CA THR A 262 10.62 1.56 9.53
C THR A 262 10.85 1.24 8.06
N GLY A 263 10.15 0.27 7.47
CA GLY A 263 10.40 -0.08 6.06
C GLY A 263 9.28 -0.70 5.25
N VAL A 264 8.08 -0.93 5.79
CA VAL A 264 6.96 -1.51 5.01
C VAL A 264 5.74 -0.60 5.11
N LEU A 265 5.19 -0.19 3.96
CA LEU A 265 3.92 0.49 3.89
C LEU A 265 2.86 -0.47 3.35
N LEU A 266 1.80 -0.68 4.13
CA LEU A 266 0.60 -1.39 3.71
C LEU A 266 -0.43 -0.37 3.23
N SER A 267 -0.96 -0.53 2.02
CA SER A 267 -1.95 0.40 1.48
C SER A 267 -2.89 -0.29 0.49
N THR A 268 -4.10 0.24 0.32
CA THR A 268 -4.94 -0.11 -0.83
C THR A 268 -4.64 0.87 -1.96
N ILE A 269 -5.03 0.55 -3.19
CA ILE A 269 -4.84 1.50 -4.30
C ILE A 269 -5.58 2.82 -4.07
N GLY A 270 -6.75 2.76 -3.40
CA GLY A 270 -7.58 3.92 -3.10
C GLY A 270 -7.00 4.86 -2.04
N ASP A 271 -6.12 4.34 -1.18
CA ASP A 271 -5.50 5.10 -0.07
C ASP A 271 -4.04 5.48 -0.35
N LEU A 272 -3.52 5.17 -1.55
CA LEU A 272 -2.13 5.44 -1.92
C LEU A 272 -1.86 6.93 -2.20
N TYR A 273 -2.90 7.72 -2.50
CA TYR A 273 -2.76 9.16 -2.67
C TYR A 273 -2.80 9.85 -1.29
N PRO A 274 -1.77 10.64 -0.91
CA PRO A 274 -1.70 11.24 0.42
C PRO A 274 -2.92 12.11 0.77
N GLY A 275 -3.47 11.89 1.97
CA GLY A 275 -4.63 12.64 2.47
C GLY A 275 -5.98 12.24 1.87
N VAL A 276 -6.03 11.19 1.04
CA VAL A 276 -7.26 10.65 0.46
C VAL A 276 -7.50 9.26 1.03
N ARG A 277 -8.75 8.99 1.40
CA ARG A 277 -9.22 7.65 1.74
C ARG A 277 -10.41 7.30 0.86
N ALA A 278 -10.39 6.11 0.28
CA ALA A 278 -11.50 5.62 -0.52
C ALA A 278 -12.65 5.21 0.41
N THR A 279 -13.71 6.01 0.44
CA THR A 279 -14.90 5.78 1.29
C THR A 279 -16.18 5.66 0.49
N VAL A 280 -16.13 5.95 -0.81
CA VAL A 280 -17.28 5.91 -1.72
C VAL A 280 -17.08 4.78 -2.71
N GLU A 281 -18.14 4.01 -2.94
CA GLU A 281 -18.15 2.99 -4.00
C GLU A 281 -18.64 3.59 -5.32
N ASP A 282 -17.98 3.20 -6.41
CA ASP A 282 -18.41 3.50 -7.78
C ASP A 282 -19.31 2.39 -8.32
N SER A 283 -20.15 2.75 -9.30
CA SER A 283 -20.75 1.76 -10.19
C SER A 283 -19.67 1.11 -11.05
N LEU A 284 -19.94 -0.10 -11.56
CA LEU A 284 -19.04 -0.82 -12.46
C LEU A 284 -18.64 0.04 -13.66
N ASP A 285 -19.61 0.67 -14.33
CA ASP A 285 -19.37 1.58 -15.46
C ASP A 285 -18.44 2.75 -15.10
N ALA A 286 -18.66 3.38 -13.94
CA ALA A 286 -17.86 4.52 -13.52
C ALA A 286 -16.43 4.09 -13.19
N GLY A 287 -16.27 2.94 -12.51
CA GLY A 287 -14.96 2.33 -12.23
C GLY A 287 -14.19 1.99 -13.50
N GLU A 288 -14.85 1.37 -14.49
CA GLU A 288 -14.26 1.01 -15.79
C GLU A 288 -13.76 2.24 -16.54
N ILE A 289 -14.61 3.26 -16.68
CA ILE A 289 -14.24 4.49 -17.39
C ILE A 289 -13.07 5.17 -16.69
N LYS A 290 -13.14 5.32 -15.36
CA LYS A 290 -12.08 5.96 -14.55
C LYS A 290 -10.75 5.18 -14.60
N GLY A 291 -10.83 3.86 -14.67
CA GLY A 291 -9.68 2.97 -14.71
C GLY A 291 -8.94 2.95 -16.06
N SER A 292 -9.60 3.39 -17.14
CA SER A 292 -9.06 3.39 -18.50
C SER A 292 -8.04 4.51 -18.77
N LEU A 293 -7.14 4.29 -19.74
CA LEU A 293 -6.22 5.34 -20.19
C LEU A 293 -6.89 6.50 -20.93
N ASP A 294 -8.14 6.36 -21.40
CA ASP A 294 -8.89 7.43 -22.06
C ASP A 294 -9.11 8.64 -21.14
N MET A 295 -9.15 8.39 -19.82
CA MET A 295 -9.24 9.44 -18.82
C MET A 295 -8.05 10.40 -18.83
N LEU A 296 -6.88 10.00 -19.33
CA LEU A 296 -5.74 10.91 -19.46
C LEU A 296 -6.08 12.14 -20.30
N ASP A 297 -6.81 11.94 -21.40
CA ASP A 297 -7.17 13.04 -22.28
C ASP A 297 -8.34 13.86 -21.73
N VAL A 298 -9.26 13.23 -20.98
CA VAL A 298 -10.30 13.91 -20.22
C VAL A 298 -9.68 14.83 -19.18
N LEU A 299 -8.75 14.34 -18.35
CA LEU A 299 -8.07 15.13 -17.32
C LEU A 299 -7.25 16.28 -17.93
N LYS A 300 -6.50 16.04 -19.02
CA LYS A 300 -5.78 17.10 -19.73
C LYS A 300 -6.71 18.19 -20.26
N LYS A 301 -7.88 17.82 -20.80
CA LYS A 301 -8.88 18.78 -21.27
C LYS A 301 -9.52 19.54 -20.10
N ALA A 302 -9.84 18.86 -19.01
CA ALA A 302 -10.38 19.48 -17.79
C ALA A 302 -9.41 20.51 -17.20
N VAL A 303 -8.10 20.24 -17.18
CA VAL A 303 -7.08 21.22 -16.75
C VAL A 303 -6.93 22.36 -17.76
N ARG A 304 -7.04 22.09 -19.07
CA ARG A 304 -6.95 23.13 -20.12
C ARG A 304 -8.15 24.06 -20.14
N ASP A 305 -9.33 23.58 -19.75
CA ASP A 305 -10.56 24.37 -19.62
C ASP A 305 -10.40 25.51 -18.61
N ARG A 306 -9.56 25.30 -17.58
CA ARG A 306 -9.23 26.31 -16.54
C ARG A 306 -8.31 27.44 -17.01
N GLN A 307 -7.87 27.41 -18.27
CA GLN A 307 -6.99 28.41 -18.85
C GLN A 307 -7.82 29.33 -19.75
N GLU A 308 -8.68 30.08 -19.09
CA GLU A 308 -9.74 30.86 -19.69
C GLU A 308 -9.20 32.12 -20.39
N VAL A 309 -10.01 32.64 -21.29
CA VAL A 309 -9.74 33.91 -21.97
C VAL A 309 -11.02 34.74 -21.87
N PRO A 310 -10.94 36.01 -21.46
CA PRO A 310 -12.12 36.80 -21.21
C PRO A 310 -12.93 37.00 -22.50
N SER A 311 -14.25 36.80 -22.40
CA SER A 311 -15.18 36.98 -23.53
C SER A 311 -15.44 38.45 -23.85
N ARG A 312 -15.30 39.32 -22.83
CA ARG A 312 -15.35 40.80 -22.91
C ARG A 312 -14.12 41.37 -22.21
N PRO A 313 -13.56 42.51 -22.65
CA PRO A 313 -12.44 43.16 -21.95
C PRO A 313 -12.78 43.40 -20.48
N VAL A 314 -11.82 43.13 -19.59
CA VAL A 314 -11.95 43.41 -18.16
C VAL A 314 -11.29 44.76 -17.90
N GLU A 315 -12.07 45.74 -17.48
CA GLU A 315 -11.55 47.04 -17.06
C GLU A 315 -11.06 46.92 -15.62
N LEU A 316 -9.83 47.34 -15.37
CA LEU A 316 -9.19 47.33 -14.06
C LEU A 316 -8.72 48.75 -13.72
N THR A 317 -8.66 49.07 -12.44
CA THR A 317 -8.10 50.33 -11.97
C THR A 317 -6.76 50.07 -11.31
N PHE A 318 -5.72 50.81 -11.70
CA PHE A 318 -4.41 50.79 -11.05
C PHE A 318 -4.03 52.24 -10.72
N ASP A 319 -3.87 52.54 -9.43
CA ASP A 319 -3.84 53.89 -8.87
C ASP A 319 -5.02 54.78 -9.33
N THR A 320 -4.76 55.68 -10.29
CA THR A 320 -5.73 56.61 -10.87
C THR A 320 -6.01 56.32 -12.35
N TYR A 321 -5.36 55.30 -12.91
CA TYR A 321 -5.42 54.96 -14.33
C TYR A 321 -6.32 53.75 -14.57
N ARG A 322 -7.00 53.77 -15.71
CA ARG A 322 -7.77 52.63 -16.20
C ARG A 322 -6.91 51.82 -17.15
N ILE A 323 -6.74 50.55 -16.84
CA ILE A 323 -6.06 49.58 -17.68
C ILE A 323 -7.06 48.51 -18.09
N THR A 324 -6.84 47.91 -19.26
CA THR A 324 -7.83 47.00 -19.85
C THR A 324 -7.17 45.67 -20.16
N LEU A 325 -7.64 44.61 -19.51
CA LEU A 325 -7.20 43.26 -19.80
C LEU A 325 -8.01 42.68 -20.97
N ASP A 326 -7.46 42.83 -22.17
CA ASP A 326 -8.12 42.41 -23.39
C ASP A 326 -7.87 40.93 -23.75
N ARG A 327 -8.67 40.42 -24.69
CA ARG A 327 -8.55 39.04 -25.20
C ARG A 327 -7.19 38.76 -25.86
N LYS A 328 -6.56 39.76 -26.48
CA LYS A 328 -5.31 39.60 -27.25
C LYS A 328 -4.12 39.40 -26.31
N VAL A 329 -4.03 40.20 -25.26
CA VAL A 329 -3.04 40.11 -24.18
C VAL A 329 -3.13 38.74 -23.52
N VAL A 330 -4.33 38.34 -23.06
CA VAL A 330 -4.52 37.05 -22.38
C VAL A 330 -4.22 35.87 -23.31
N THR A 331 -4.62 35.94 -24.60
CA THR A 331 -4.32 34.87 -25.56
C THR A 331 -2.81 34.71 -25.77
N ARG A 332 -2.06 35.82 -25.86
CA ARG A 332 -0.60 35.80 -25.98
C ARG A 332 0.05 35.23 -24.73
N ALA A 333 -0.36 35.70 -23.55
CA ALA A 333 0.14 35.22 -22.27
C ALA A 333 -0.11 33.71 -22.08
N ARG A 334 -1.32 33.25 -22.38
CA ARG A 334 -1.68 31.82 -22.38
C ARG A 334 -0.83 31.01 -23.37
N GLY A 335 -0.62 31.53 -24.58
CA GLY A 335 0.24 30.90 -25.58
C GLY A 335 1.67 30.72 -25.07
N ARG A 336 2.24 31.78 -24.47
CA ARG A 336 3.57 31.76 -23.86
C ARG A 336 3.64 30.75 -22.71
N ALA A 337 2.69 30.77 -21.77
CA ALA A 337 2.62 29.81 -20.68
C ALA A 337 2.54 28.35 -21.18
N ARG A 338 1.68 28.06 -22.17
CA ARG A 338 1.55 26.73 -22.78
C ARG A 338 2.82 26.29 -23.51
N SER A 339 3.53 27.21 -24.18
CA SER A 339 4.78 26.90 -24.88
C SER A 339 5.92 26.48 -23.95
N SER A 340 5.84 26.82 -22.64
CA SER A 340 6.82 26.39 -21.65
C SER A 340 6.81 24.88 -21.40
N ARG A 341 5.72 24.18 -21.78
CA ARG A 341 5.48 22.75 -21.52
C ARG A 341 5.57 22.36 -20.03
N ARG A 342 5.48 23.33 -19.12
CA ARG A 342 5.41 23.10 -17.67
C ARG A 342 3.98 22.69 -17.27
N PRO A 343 3.82 21.95 -16.17
CA PRO A 343 2.52 21.71 -15.53
C PRO A 343 1.76 23.01 -15.22
N HIS A 344 0.44 22.93 -15.07
CA HIS A 344 -0.46 24.11 -15.02
C HIS A 344 -0.07 25.15 -13.94
N ASN A 345 0.15 24.72 -12.70
CA ASN A 345 0.52 25.60 -11.60
C ASN A 345 1.93 26.15 -11.82
N LEU A 346 2.88 25.32 -12.29
CA LEU A 346 4.25 25.74 -12.60
C LEU A 346 4.35 26.67 -13.83
N ALA A 347 3.34 26.68 -14.69
CA ALA A 347 3.20 27.60 -15.82
C ALA A 347 2.53 28.93 -15.43
N ARG A 348 1.83 28.98 -14.28
CA ARG A 348 1.12 30.18 -13.79
C ARG A 348 2.05 31.39 -13.62
N PRO A 349 3.26 31.28 -13.01
CA PRO A 349 4.17 32.42 -12.92
C PRO A 349 4.57 33.03 -14.28
N ILE A 350 4.65 32.21 -15.33
CA ILE A 350 4.94 32.65 -16.70
C ILE A 350 3.74 33.41 -17.28
N PHE A 351 2.53 32.91 -17.05
CA PHE A 351 1.30 33.59 -17.44
C PHE A 351 1.15 34.95 -16.74
N VAL A 352 1.25 34.96 -15.40
CA VAL A 352 1.17 36.17 -14.56
C VAL A 352 2.19 37.21 -15.04
N SER A 353 3.46 36.82 -15.18
CA SER A 353 4.52 37.74 -15.63
C SER A 353 4.24 38.30 -17.02
N SER A 354 3.69 37.50 -17.93
CA SER A 354 3.35 37.94 -19.28
C SER A 354 2.14 38.88 -19.34
N VAL A 355 1.18 38.75 -18.42
CA VAL A 355 0.04 39.66 -18.32
C VAL A 355 0.51 40.98 -17.72
N ILE A 356 1.25 40.94 -16.62
CA ILE A 356 1.78 42.13 -15.94
C ILE A 356 2.73 42.92 -16.85
N GLU A 357 3.60 42.24 -17.61
CA GLU A 357 4.44 42.87 -18.63
C GLU A 357 3.60 43.67 -19.65
N ALA A 358 2.46 43.13 -20.07
CA ALA A 358 1.59 43.80 -21.03
C ALA A 358 0.80 44.97 -20.42
N LEU A 359 0.33 44.83 -19.18
CA LEU A 359 -0.37 45.90 -18.46
C LEU A 359 0.58 47.06 -18.11
N ALA A 360 1.79 46.76 -17.66
CA ALA A 360 2.83 47.76 -17.40
C ALA A 360 3.21 48.49 -18.69
N GLN A 361 3.35 47.79 -19.81
CA GLN A 361 3.60 48.44 -21.10
C GLN A 361 2.43 49.32 -21.54
N GLN A 362 1.17 48.89 -21.35
CA GLN A 362 -0.01 49.70 -21.65
C GLN A 362 -0.02 51.00 -20.84
N LEU A 363 0.32 50.93 -19.55
CA LEU A 363 0.43 52.09 -18.69
C LEU A 363 1.60 52.99 -19.09
N ALA A 364 2.76 52.41 -19.38
CA ALA A 364 3.96 53.14 -19.81
C ALA A 364 3.74 53.87 -21.14
N ASP A 365 3.01 53.27 -22.09
CA ASP A 365 2.63 53.91 -23.36
C ASP A 365 1.66 55.08 -23.14
N THR A 366 0.88 55.05 -22.05
CA THR A 366 -0.07 56.11 -21.68
C THR A 366 0.61 57.25 -20.92
N LEU A 367 1.48 56.94 -19.95
CA LEU A 367 2.17 57.90 -19.08
C LEU A 367 3.43 58.50 -19.72
N GLY A 368 4.18 57.66 -20.42
CA GLY A 368 5.49 58.00 -20.96
C GLY A 368 5.45 58.65 -22.33
N ALA A 369 4.27 58.81 -22.94
CA ALA A 369 4.13 59.41 -24.26
C ALA A 369 4.65 60.86 -24.27
N ASN A 370 5.84 61.05 -24.83
CA ASN A 370 6.42 62.38 -24.99
C ASN A 370 5.72 63.11 -26.14
N VAL A 371 4.91 64.11 -25.81
CA VAL A 371 4.08 64.87 -26.77
C VAL A 371 4.93 65.64 -27.81
N VAL A 372 6.21 65.86 -27.52
CA VAL A 372 7.12 66.65 -28.37
C VAL A 372 7.88 65.78 -29.38
N ASP A 373 8.39 64.61 -28.95
CA ASP A 373 9.33 63.80 -29.75
C ASP A 373 8.84 62.36 -30.03
N GLY A 374 7.69 61.95 -29.47
CA GLY A 374 7.12 60.61 -29.66
C GLY A 374 7.87 59.45 -28.97
N GLY A 375 8.92 59.75 -28.19
CA GLY A 375 9.63 58.77 -27.36
C GLY A 375 8.92 58.46 -26.04
N ASN A 376 9.35 57.41 -25.33
CA ASN A 376 8.88 57.09 -23.98
C ASN A 376 9.78 57.76 -22.93
N LEU A 377 9.21 58.56 -22.02
CA LEU A 377 9.91 59.27 -20.94
C LEU A 377 10.30 58.36 -19.77
N LEU A 378 9.72 57.18 -19.66
CA LEU A 378 9.99 56.23 -18.59
C LEU A 378 11.24 55.39 -18.90
N SER A 379 12.08 55.22 -17.90
CA SER A 379 13.24 54.34 -17.96
C SER A 379 12.83 52.87 -17.84
N ARG A 380 13.78 51.97 -18.08
CA ARG A 380 13.56 50.53 -17.88
C ARG A 380 13.33 50.18 -16.41
N ASP A 381 13.93 50.93 -15.51
CA ASP A 381 13.80 50.73 -14.07
C ASP A 381 12.41 51.17 -13.60
N ASP A 382 11.90 52.30 -14.11
CA ASP A 382 10.52 52.75 -13.81
C ASP A 382 9.46 51.71 -14.22
N ILE A 383 9.63 51.07 -15.39
CA ILE A 383 8.71 50.02 -15.86
C ILE A 383 8.86 48.75 -15.01
N ALA A 384 10.05 48.47 -14.49
CA ALA A 384 10.27 47.34 -13.59
C ALA A 384 9.57 47.56 -12.24
N ASP A 385 9.67 48.77 -11.67
CA ASP A 385 8.98 49.14 -10.43
C ASP A 385 7.46 49.06 -10.59
N MET A 386 6.90 49.59 -11.68
CA MET A 386 5.47 49.48 -12.00
C MET A 386 4.99 48.02 -12.04
N ARG A 387 5.80 47.11 -12.60
CA ARG A 387 5.44 45.69 -12.64
C ARG A 387 5.42 45.06 -11.25
N ASP A 388 6.32 45.47 -10.37
CA ASP A 388 6.40 44.92 -9.01
C ASP A 388 5.23 45.45 -8.17
N GLU A 389 4.87 46.72 -8.30
CA GLU A 389 3.64 47.28 -7.71
C GLU A 389 2.37 46.59 -8.24
N MET A 390 2.27 46.35 -9.55
CA MET A 390 1.13 45.61 -10.14
C MET A 390 1.04 44.15 -9.66
N ARG A 391 2.13 43.53 -9.19
CA ARG A 391 2.09 42.18 -8.59
C ARG A 391 1.48 42.18 -7.19
N GLU A 392 1.56 43.32 -6.49
CA GLU A 392 1.02 43.50 -5.16
C GLU A 392 -0.43 43.98 -5.19
N ASP A 393 -0.93 44.46 -6.33
CA ASP A 393 -2.31 44.91 -6.51
C ASP A 393 -3.34 43.76 -6.43
N PRO A 394 -4.29 43.80 -5.48
CA PRO A 394 -5.28 42.74 -5.31
C PRO A 394 -6.30 42.62 -6.46
N GLU A 395 -6.67 43.72 -7.11
CA GLU A 395 -7.67 43.74 -8.19
C GLU A 395 -7.12 43.05 -9.44
N ILE A 396 -5.88 43.41 -9.82
CA ILE A 396 -5.14 42.80 -10.93
C ILE A 396 -4.93 41.31 -10.66
N MET A 397 -4.44 40.95 -9.47
CA MET A 397 -4.15 39.55 -9.15
C MET A 397 -5.42 38.69 -9.04
N THR A 398 -6.56 39.27 -8.62
CA THR A 398 -7.87 38.60 -8.64
C THR A 398 -8.32 38.33 -10.08
N ALA A 399 -8.21 39.31 -10.97
CA ALA A 399 -8.56 39.15 -12.38
C ALA A 399 -7.66 38.10 -13.08
N ILE A 400 -6.36 38.10 -12.80
CA ILE A 400 -5.42 37.10 -13.31
C ILE A 400 -5.77 35.70 -12.77
N SER A 401 -6.09 35.59 -11.48
CA SER A 401 -6.43 34.31 -10.84
C SER A 401 -7.75 33.73 -11.32
N ALA A 402 -8.70 34.57 -11.77
CA ALA A 402 -9.92 34.10 -12.42
C ALA A 402 -9.64 33.45 -13.79
N LEU A 403 -8.61 33.91 -14.51
CA LEU A 403 -8.26 33.40 -15.85
C LEU A 403 -7.29 32.21 -15.81
N TRP A 404 -6.44 32.16 -14.78
CA TRP A 404 -5.49 31.08 -14.54
C TRP A 404 -5.39 30.80 -13.03
N PRO A 405 -6.35 30.05 -12.47
CA PRO A 405 -6.38 29.74 -11.05
C PRO A 405 -5.22 28.83 -10.65
N GLU A 406 -4.86 28.86 -9.38
CA GLU A 406 -4.07 27.78 -8.78
C GLU A 406 -5.03 26.67 -8.36
N LEU A 407 -4.71 25.44 -8.74
CA LEU A 407 -5.64 24.31 -8.62
C LEU A 407 -5.02 23.17 -7.82
N SER A 408 -5.84 22.49 -7.01
CA SER A 408 -5.52 21.18 -6.48
C SER A 408 -6.17 20.05 -7.31
N PRO A 409 -5.59 18.84 -7.33
CA PRO A 409 -6.21 17.68 -7.97
C PRO A 409 -7.65 17.43 -7.51
N GLN A 410 -7.89 17.55 -6.20
CA GLN A 410 -9.20 17.34 -5.58
C GLN A 410 -10.23 18.34 -6.10
N GLN A 411 -9.86 19.62 -6.23
CA GLN A 411 -10.75 20.66 -6.77
C GLN A 411 -11.10 20.39 -8.23
N VAL A 412 -10.11 20.06 -9.06
CA VAL A 412 -10.34 19.78 -10.49
C VAL A 412 -11.32 18.62 -10.66
N LEU A 413 -11.10 17.53 -9.93
CA LEU A 413 -11.94 16.33 -10.03
C LEU A 413 -13.37 16.58 -9.51
N ALA A 414 -13.49 17.23 -8.35
CA ALA A 414 -14.79 17.55 -7.76
C ALA A 414 -15.63 18.45 -8.69
N GLU A 415 -15.02 19.49 -9.26
CA GLU A 415 -15.71 20.41 -10.15
C GLU A 415 -15.99 19.85 -11.55
N LEU A 416 -15.16 18.90 -12.03
CA LEU A 416 -15.41 18.16 -13.26
C LEU A 416 -16.66 17.29 -13.12
N TYR A 417 -16.76 16.51 -12.03
CA TYR A 417 -17.91 15.63 -11.79
C TYR A 417 -19.18 16.38 -11.38
N ALA A 418 -19.07 17.57 -10.79
CA ALA A 418 -20.22 18.38 -10.42
C ALA A 418 -20.91 19.06 -11.62
N SER A 419 -20.15 19.37 -12.68
CA SER A 419 -20.64 20.17 -13.82
C SER A 419 -20.89 19.32 -15.08
N PRO A 420 -22.15 19.10 -15.49
CA PRO A 420 -22.47 18.36 -16.72
C PRO A 420 -21.80 18.96 -17.96
N LYS A 421 -21.74 20.29 -18.02
CA LYS A 421 -21.12 21.01 -19.14
C LYS A 421 -19.63 20.74 -19.23
N ARG A 422 -18.88 20.87 -18.11
CA ARG A 422 -17.44 20.62 -18.11
C ARG A 422 -17.12 19.17 -18.44
N LEU A 423 -17.94 18.24 -17.95
CA LEU A 423 -17.78 16.83 -18.25
C LEU A 423 -18.01 16.55 -19.75
N ALA A 424 -19.04 17.14 -20.36
CA ALA A 424 -19.29 17.02 -21.80
C ALA A 424 -18.15 17.62 -22.65
N ASP A 425 -17.62 18.78 -22.26
CA ASP A 425 -16.51 19.45 -22.96
C ASP A 425 -15.19 18.66 -22.83
N ALA A 426 -14.94 18.07 -21.66
CA ALA A 426 -13.73 17.29 -21.38
C ALA A 426 -13.79 15.86 -21.96
N ALA A 427 -14.96 15.24 -21.98
CA ALA A 427 -15.17 13.85 -22.39
C ALA A 427 -16.19 13.71 -23.55
N PRO A 428 -15.92 14.32 -24.73
CA PRO A 428 -16.84 14.27 -25.86
C PRO A 428 -17.00 12.87 -26.46
N ASN A 429 -16.07 11.96 -26.19
CA ASN A 429 -16.10 10.58 -26.67
C ASN A 429 -17.01 9.67 -25.82
N LEU A 430 -17.38 10.11 -24.61
CA LEU A 430 -18.27 9.35 -23.74
C LEU A 430 -19.73 9.63 -24.10
N THR A 431 -20.54 8.57 -24.08
CA THR A 431 -21.99 8.66 -24.23
C THR A 431 -22.61 9.45 -23.06
N GLU A 432 -23.85 9.90 -23.22
CA GLU A 432 -24.54 10.65 -22.15
C GLU A 432 -24.73 9.81 -20.89
N THR A 433 -25.02 8.51 -21.03
CA THR A 433 -25.17 7.57 -19.91
C THR A 433 -23.86 7.37 -19.15
N GLN A 434 -22.75 7.21 -19.87
CA GLN A 434 -21.41 7.12 -19.28
C GLN A 434 -20.98 8.43 -18.59
N ARG A 435 -21.41 9.59 -19.10
CA ARG A 435 -21.16 10.87 -18.43
C ARG A 435 -22.00 11.01 -17.17
N GLU A 436 -23.25 10.57 -17.18
CA GLU A 436 -24.09 10.59 -15.99
C GLU A 436 -23.59 9.62 -14.92
N SER A 437 -23.00 8.46 -15.28
CA SER A 437 -22.41 7.53 -14.29
C SER A 437 -21.21 8.12 -13.53
N LEU A 438 -20.45 9.01 -14.17
CA LEU A 438 -19.35 9.75 -13.52
C LEU A 438 -19.82 10.95 -12.68
N ARG A 439 -21.07 11.38 -12.85
CA ARG A 439 -21.54 12.65 -12.31
C ARG A 439 -21.73 12.57 -10.80
N ARG A 440 -21.20 13.57 -10.09
CA ARG A 440 -21.32 13.72 -8.64
C ARG A 440 -21.63 15.19 -8.30
N PRO A 441 -22.91 15.59 -8.22
CA PRO A 441 -23.30 16.97 -7.94
C PRO A 441 -22.76 17.49 -6.60
N VAL A 442 -22.64 16.61 -5.60
CA VAL A 442 -22.03 16.91 -4.31
C VAL A 442 -20.97 15.86 -4.02
N MET A 443 -19.73 16.30 -3.87
CA MET A 443 -18.59 15.44 -3.59
C MET A 443 -18.56 15.10 -2.09
N ARG A 444 -18.88 13.86 -1.72
CA ARG A 444 -18.92 13.39 -0.31
C ARG A 444 -17.66 12.62 0.12
N GLY A 445 -16.83 12.22 -0.83
CA GLY A 445 -15.66 11.40 -0.62
C GLY A 445 -15.13 10.86 -1.95
N PHE A 446 -13.94 10.30 -1.92
CA PHE A 446 -13.32 9.69 -3.09
C PHE A 446 -13.59 8.19 -3.12
N SER A 447 -13.62 7.66 -4.32
CA SER A 447 -13.63 6.22 -4.59
C SER A 447 -12.22 5.72 -4.88
N ALA A 448 -12.01 4.40 -4.85
CA ALA A 448 -10.71 3.81 -5.14
C ALA A 448 -10.19 4.18 -6.54
N ALA A 449 -11.08 4.28 -7.53
CA ALA A 449 -10.75 4.68 -8.91
C ALA A 449 -10.40 6.17 -9.05
N ASP A 450 -10.74 7.02 -8.07
CA ASP A 450 -10.37 8.43 -8.11
C ASP A 450 -8.90 8.66 -7.70
N ALA A 451 -8.32 7.81 -6.85
CA ALA A 451 -6.95 8.00 -6.36
C ALA A 451 -5.89 8.01 -7.49
N PRO A 452 -5.91 7.09 -8.48
CA PRO A 452 -5.05 7.19 -9.65
C PRO A 452 -5.25 8.47 -10.48
N LEU A 453 -6.49 8.96 -10.57
CA LEU A 453 -6.81 10.20 -11.30
C LEU A 453 -6.27 11.43 -10.58
N LEU A 454 -6.35 11.45 -9.25
CA LEU A 454 -5.75 12.50 -8.42
C LEU A 454 -4.23 12.51 -8.56
N ASP A 455 -3.60 11.34 -8.56
CA ASP A 455 -2.16 11.21 -8.78
C ASP A 455 -1.74 11.72 -10.17
N GLU A 456 -2.51 11.41 -11.23
CA GLU A 456 -2.25 11.93 -12.57
C GLU A 456 -2.51 13.45 -12.66
N LEU A 457 -3.57 13.96 -12.03
CA LEU A 457 -3.85 15.39 -11.94
C LEU A 457 -2.72 16.14 -11.23
N ALA A 458 -2.12 15.55 -10.18
CA ALA A 458 -0.98 16.14 -9.50
C ALA A 458 0.22 16.33 -10.44
N GLU A 459 0.45 15.39 -11.37
CA GLU A 459 1.48 15.53 -12.43
C GLU A 459 1.12 16.62 -13.45
N LEU A 460 -0.15 16.70 -13.87
CA LEU A 460 -0.62 17.70 -14.83
C LEU A 460 -0.62 19.12 -14.27
N LEU A 461 -0.91 19.26 -12.99
CA LEU A 461 -0.94 20.53 -12.28
C LEU A 461 0.46 20.95 -11.85
N GLY A 462 1.26 19.99 -11.37
CA GLY A 462 2.53 20.24 -10.72
C GLY A 462 2.33 20.86 -9.34
N VAL A 463 3.21 20.52 -8.41
CA VAL A 463 3.24 21.14 -7.09
C VAL A 463 4.20 22.33 -7.17
N ASP A 464 3.70 23.54 -6.90
CA ASP A 464 4.56 24.72 -6.80
C ASP A 464 5.26 24.78 -5.43
N ASP A 465 6.11 23.79 -5.18
CA ASP A 465 6.99 23.80 -4.02
C ASP A 465 8.12 24.82 -4.18
N ALA A 466 8.10 25.71 -5.19
CA ALA A 466 9.16 26.71 -5.33
C ALA A 466 9.16 27.65 -4.14
N ALA A 467 7.98 28.09 -3.68
CA ALA A 467 7.86 28.91 -2.49
C ALA A 467 8.27 28.16 -1.21
N GLU A 468 7.92 26.88 -1.10
CA GLU A 468 8.30 26.02 0.02
C GLU A 468 9.80 25.74 0.06
N ARG A 469 10.38 25.34 -1.08
CA ARG A 469 11.82 25.14 -1.23
C ARG A 469 12.60 26.43 -1.03
N GLU A 470 12.08 27.58 -1.44
CA GLU A 470 12.72 28.87 -1.19
C GLU A 470 12.60 29.28 0.27
N ARG A 471 11.48 29.00 0.94
CA ARG A 471 11.34 29.16 2.40
C ARG A 471 12.34 28.26 3.13
N ALA A 472 12.41 26.98 2.78
CA ALA A 472 13.34 26.02 3.37
C ALA A 472 14.81 26.41 3.10
N ARG A 473 15.15 26.86 1.88
CA ARG A 473 16.49 27.38 1.56
C ARG A 473 16.82 28.66 2.32
N ARG A 474 15.86 29.57 2.49
CA ARG A 474 16.06 30.79 3.30
C ARG A 474 16.25 30.45 4.77
N GLN A 475 15.46 29.53 5.30
CA GLN A 475 15.62 29.02 6.66
C GLN A 475 16.98 28.33 6.84
N TRP A 476 17.38 27.47 5.90
CA TRP A 476 18.68 26.81 5.88
C TRP A 476 19.83 27.82 5.80
N ARG A 477 19.73 28.83 4.94
CA ARG A 477 20.72 29.92 4.85
C ARG A 477 20.77 30.74 6.13
N ALA A 478 19.63 31.01 6.76
CA ALA A 478 19.58 31.69 8.05
C ALA A 478 20.24 30.85 9.14
N GLN A 479 19.97 29.54 9.19
CA GLN A 479 20.62 28.61 10.13
C GLN A 479 22.13 28.52 9.92
N ILE A 480 22.60 28.46 8.66
CA ILE A 480 24.04 28.52 8.35
C ILE A 480 24.62 29.88 8.80
N ALA A 481 23.93 30.98 8.56
CA ALA A 481 24.40 32.31 8.95
C ALA A 481 24.46 32.46 10.48
N ASP A 482 23.47 31.95 11.20
CA ASP A 482 23.44 31.92 12.66
C ASP A 482 24.56 31.01 13.21
N ALA A 483 24.77 29.83 12.60
CA ALA A 483 25.86 28.92 12.94
C ALA A 483 27.24 29.55 12.68
N GLN A 484 27.39 30.27 11.55
CA GLN A 484 28.60 31.03 11.25
C GLN A 484 28.82 32.14 12.29
N GLY A 485 27.78 32.89 12.66
CA GLY A 485 27.86 33.92 13.71
C GLY A 485 28.29 33.34 15.06
N ALA A 486 27.81 32.15 15.42
CA ALA A 486 28.25 31.44 16.62
C ALA A 486 29.74 31.03 16.55
N LEU A 487 30.20 30.53 15.40
CA LEU A 487 31.62 30.21 15.16
C LEU A 487 32.50 31.47 15.18
N ASP A 488 32.03 32.58 14.62
CA ASP A 488 32.75 33.87 14.62
C ASP A 488 32.87 34.44 16.03
N ILE A 489 31.82 34.33 16.87
CA ILE A 489 31.88 34.71 18.29
C ILE A 489 32.89 33.85 19.04
N LEU A 490 32.92 32.54 18.78
CA LEU A 490 33.90 31.61 19.38
C LEU A 490 35.33 31.94 18.94
N THR A 491 35.51 32.34 17.68
CA THR A 491 36.81 32.72 17.10
C THR A 491 37.29 34.06 17.66
N GLY A 492 36.40 35.05 17.76
CA GLY A 492 36.68 36.38 18.30
C GLY A 492 36.88 36.41 19.82
N SER A 493 36.40 35.39 20.54
CA SER A 493 36.58 35.21 21.98
C SER A 493 37.79 34.33 22.34
N ALA A 494 38.57 33.88 21.34
CA ALA A 494 39.80 33.14 21.58
C ALA A 494 40.82 34.06 22.31
N PRO A 495 41.43 33.62 23.42
CA PRO A 495 42.41 34.43 24.13
C PRO A 495 43.59 34.76 23.21
N GLN A 496 43.84 36.05 22.97
CA GLN A 496 44.99 36.54 22.18
C GLN A 496 46.29 36.68 23.01
N ASP A 497 46.22 36.46 24.33
CA ASP A 497 47.38 36.54 25.22
C ASP A 497 48.10 35.19 25.26
N LEU A 498 48.91 34.91 24.22
CA LEU A 498 49.93 33.88 24.24
C LEU A 498 51.30 34.57 24.10
N GLU A 499 51.78 35.16 25.20
CA GLU A 499 53.15 35.71 25.30
C GLU A 499 54.19 34.67 25.77
N ASP A 500 53.83 33.39 25.96
CA ASP A 500 54.78 32.35 26.35
C ASP A 500 54.95 31.27 25.26
N GLU A 501 56.20 31.06 24.84
CA GLU A 501 56.67 30.33 23.66
C GLU A 501 56.46 28.79 23.69
N LEU A 502 55.62 28.24 24.57
CA LEU A 502 55.49 26.78 24.79
C LEU A 502 54.09 26.35 25.26
N ASP A 503 53.03 26.60 24.48
CA ASP A 503 51.74 25.90 24.63
C ASP A 503 51.33 25.25 23.29
N PRO A 504 50.87 23.98 23.29
CA PRO A 504 50.44 23.32 22.06
C PRO A 504 49.21 24.04 21.48
N GLU A 505 49.20 24.26 20.17
CA GLU A 505 48.03 24.77 19.42
C GLU A 505 46.78 23.95 19.80
N ILE A 506 45.94 24.48 20.68
CA ILE A 506 44.69 23.83 21.08
C ILE A 506 43.74 23.97 19.89
N LEU A 507 43.45 22.87 19.19
CA LEU A 507 42.41 22.80 18.16
C LEU A 507 41.07 23.28 18.73
N MET A 508 40.53 24.36 18.17
CA MET A 508 39.28 24.97 18.60
C MET A 508 38.10 24.44 17.76
N ALA A 509 36.87 24.64 18.24
CA ALA A 509 35.66 24.12 17.58
C ALA A 509 35.51 24.60 16.11
N TYR A 510 36.04 25.78 15.77
CA TYR A 510 36.04 26.32 14.41
C TYR A 510 37.08 25.67 13.48
N ASP A 511 38.07 24.95 14.03
CA ASP A 511 39.08 24.22 13.24
C ASP A 511 38.59 22.83 12.80
N LEU A 512 37.50 22.32 13.41
CA LEU A 512 36.99 20.96 13.22
C LEU A 512 35.59 20.89 12.60
N ILE A 513 34.79 21.94 12.74
CA ILE A 513 33.37 21.95 12.33
C ILE A 513 33.10 23.23 11.55
N ASP A 514 32.55 23.10 10.35
CA ASP A 514 32.07 24.25 9.57
C ASP A 514 30.61 24.62 9.92
N ALA A 515 30.18 25.81 9.52
CA ALA A 515 28.84 26.30 9.81
C ALA A 515 27.70 25.40 9.27
N SER A 516 27.97 24.60 8.22
CA SER A 516 26.98 23.66 7.68
C SER A 516 26.81 22.44 8.58
N GLN A 517 27.92 21.86 9.06
CA GLN A 517 27.91 20.73 10.00
C GLN A 517 27.32 21.11 11.36
N LEU A 518 27.48 22.37 11.79
CA LEU A 518 26.85 22.88 13.01
C LEU A 518 25.34 23.08 12.83
N ALA A 519 24.90 23.55 11.66
CA ALA A 519 23.48 23.73 11.34
C ALA A 519 22.73 22.39 11.21
N GLU A 520 23.34 21.35 10.62
CA GLU A 520 22.74 20.00 10.51
C GLU A 520 22.42 19.38 11.89
N ARG A 521 23.24 19.67 12.91
CA ARG A 521 23.04 19.14 14.27
C ARG A 521 21.90 19.80 15.04
N HIS A 522 21.45 20.97 14.60
CA HIS A 522 20.33 21.70 15.21
C HIS A 522 18.97 21.30 14.64
N ASP A 523 18.92 20.45 13.61
CA ASP A 523 17.67 19.92 13.09
C ASP A 523 17.13 18.86 14.07
N VAL A 524 16.27 19.29 14.98
CA VAL A 524 15.52 18.40 15.88
C VAL A 524 14.48 17.66 15.05
N GLY A 525 14.94 16.67 14.29
CA GLY A 525 14.10 15.86 13.43
C GLY A 525 13.06 15.11 14.24
N GLN A 526 11.79 15.28 13.88
CA GLN A 526 10.75 14.31 14.24
C GLN A 526 11.23 12.93 13.76
N HIS A 527 11.35 11.96 14.65
CA HIS A 527 11.80 10.60 14.34
C HIS A 527 10.69 9.82 13.62
N GLN A 528 10.28 10.31 12.44
CA GLN A 528 9.32 9.62 11.60
C GLN A 528 9.98 8.41 10.96
N THR A 529 9.25 7.30 10.92
CA THR A 529 9.71 6.08 10.27
C THR A 529 9.77 6.27 8.75
N THR A 530 10.51 5.43 8.01
CA THR A 530 10.52 5.52 6.53
C THR A 530 9.12 5.29 5.96
N ALA A 531 8.31 4.44 6.59
CA ALA A 531 6.93 4.20 6.16
C ALA A 531 6.04 5.43 6.38
N GLU A 532 6.19 6.14 7.51
CA GLU A 532 5.45 7.38 7.79
C GLU A 532 5.82 8.50 6.81
N ARG A 533 7.13 8.66 6.54
CA ARG A 533 7.60 9.60 5.52
C ARG A 533 7.06 9.25 4.13
N ALA A 534 7.09 7.97 3.77
CA ALA A 534 6.61 7.49 2.47
C ALA A 534 5.09 7.63 2.32
N ALA A 535 4.30 7.46 3.38
CA ALA A 535 2.86 7.62 3.35
C ALA A 535 2.42 9.08 3.11
N GLY A 536 3.20 10.04 3.61
CA GLY A 536 2.97 11.47 3.40
C GLY A 536 3.48 11.99 2.05
N ASP A 537 4.37 11.26 1.38
CA ASP A 537 5.06 11.72 0.18
C ASP A 537 4.64 10.92 -1.07
N ARG A 538 3.84 11.57 -1.92
CA ARG A 538 3.40 11.03 -3.21
C ARG A 538 4.58 10.74 -4.15
N THR A 539 5.68 11.46 -4.03
CA THR A 539 6.86 11.30 -4.88
C THR A 539 7.83 10.24 -4.37
N TRP A 540 7.51 9.60 -3.25
CA TRP A 540 8.32 8.55 -2.67
C TRP A 540 8.53 7.39 -3.64
N THR A 541 9.78 6.95 -3.73
CA THR A 541 10.18 5.81 -4.57
C THR A 541 10.52 4.62 -3.68
N TYR A 542 9.73 3.56 -3.78
CA TYR A 542 9.95 2.34 -3.02
C TYR A 542 11.11 1.53 -3.58
N GLY A 543 11.72 0.71 -2.72
CA GLY A 543 12.75 -0.23 -3.13
C GLY A 543 12.16 -1.45 -3.82
N HIS A 544 11.01 -1.93 -3.35
CA HIS A 544 10.28 -3.07 -3.88
C HIS A 544 8.76 -2.87 -3.69
N VAL A 545 7.94 -3.38 -4.62
CA VAL A 545 6.48 -3.35 -4.51
C VAL A 545 5.92 -4.77 -4.61
N ILE A 546 5.03 -5.14 -3.70
CA ILE A 546 4.24 -6.37 -3.76
C ILE A 546 2.79 -5.98 -3.99
N VAL A 547 2.15 -6.60 -4.96
CA VAL A 547 0.72 -6.39 -5.24
C VAL A 547 0.05 -7.75 -5.17
N ASP A 548 -0.86 -7.93 -4.21
CA ASP A 548 -1.76 -9.08 -4.19
C ASP A 548 -3.04 -8.75 -4.95
N GLU A 549 -3.69 -9.77 -5.51
CA GLU A 549 -4.82 -9.65 -6.43
C GLU A 549 -4.55 -8.62 -7.56
N ALA A 550 -3.33 -8.66 -8.10
CA ALA A 550 -2.84 -7.65 -9.04
C ALA A 550 -3.68 -7.56 -10.32
N GLN A 551 -4.48 -8.58 -10.64
CA GLN A 551 -5.36 -8.57 -11.79
C GLN A 551 -6.53 -7.59 -11.66
N GLU A 552 -6.88 -7.16 -10.44
CA GLU A 552 -7.95 -6.17 -10.21
C GLU A 552 -7.52 -4.74 -10.56
N LEU A 553 -6.21 -4.50 -10.70
CA LEU A 553 -5.71 -3.15 -10.91
C LEU A 553 -6.01 -2.67 -12.33
N SER A 554 -6.64 -1.50 -12.40
CA SER A 554 -6.89 -0.77 -13.64
C SER A 554 -5.62 -0.20 -14.30
N GLU A 555 -5.69 0.12 -15.59
CA GLU A 555 -4.56 0.72 -16.32
C GLU A 555 -4.05 2.01 -15.66
N MET A 556 -4.96 2.84 -15.12
CA MET A 556 -4.61 4.03 -14.35
C MET A 556 -3.95 3.70 -13.00
N ALA A 557 -4.42 2.66 -12.29
CA ALA A 557 -3.77 2.18 -11.07
C ALA A 557 -2.32 1.72 -11.34
N TRP A 558 -2.09 0.99 -12.43
CA TRP A 558 -0.74 0.62 -12.86
C TRP A 558 0.16 1.81 -13.14
N ARG A 559 -0.36 2.87 -13.79
CA ARG A 559 0.42 4.12 -13.98
C ARG A 559 0.86 4.73 -12.66
N MET A 560 -0.05 4.79 -11.68
CA MET A 560 0.26 5.30 -10.35
C MET A 560 1.35 4.46 -9.66
N LEU A 561 1.21 3.13 -9.65
CA LEU A 561 2.22 2.24 -9.05
C LEU A 561 3.58 2.33 -9.75
N MET A 562 3.59 2.39 -11.08
CA MET A 562 4.82 2.50 -11.86
C MET A 562 5.55 3.83 -11.59
N ARG A 563 4.89 4.90 -11.14
CA ARG A 563 5.58 6.10 -10.67
C ARG A 563 6.29 5.89 -9.33
N ARG A 564 5.77 5.01 -8.47
CA ARG A 564 6.33 4.69 -7.15
C ARG A 564 7.49 3.70 -7.18
N ILE A 565 7.73 3.01 -8.30
CA ILE A 565 8.79 2.00 -8.42
C ILE A 565 9.63 2.12 -9.71
N PRO A 566 10.47 3.17 -9.84
CA PRO A 566 11.27 3.40 -11.05
C PRO A 566 12.22 2.25 -11.41
N ASN A 567 12.72 1.51 -10.42
CA ASN A 567 13.61 0.36 -10.63
C ASN A 567 12.88 -0.90 -11.15
N ARG A 568 11.55 -0.89 -11.20
CA ARG A 568 10.68 -1.99 -11.67
C ARG A 568 10.86 -3.31 -10.90
N TRP A 569 11.32 -3.25 -9.65
CA TRP A 569 11.41 -4.43 -8.80
C TRP A 569 10.08 -4.68 -8.11
N MET A 570 9.33 -5.66 -8.63
CA MET A 570 7.95 -5.92 -8.21
C MET A 570 7.69 -7.42 -8.10
N THR A 571 6.86 -7.80 -7.13
CA THR A 571 6.22 -9.12 -7.07
C THR A 571 4.72 -8.92 -7.25
N LEU A 572 4.17 -9.40 -8.36
CA LEU A 572 2.75 -9.36 -8.65
C LEU A 572 2.17 -10.74 -8.38
N VAL A 573 1.11 -10.81 -7.60
CA VAL A 573 0.46 -12.07 -7.23
C VAL A 573 -1.00 -11.97 -7.62
N GLY A 574 -1.52 -13.00 -8.29
CA GLY A 574 -2.87 -12.96 -8.82
C GLY A 574 -3.25 -14.12 -9.71
N ASP A 575 -4.46 -14.03 -10.26
CA ASP A 575 -5.06 -14.98 -11.18
C ASP A 575 -5.94 -14.22 -12.18
N THR A 576 -5.53 -14.15 -13.45
CA THR A 576 -6.28 -13.42 -14.49
C THR A 576 -7.69 -13.96 -14.70
N ALA A 577 -7.95 -15.25 -14.42
CA ALA A 577 -9.29 -15.81 -14.46
C ALA A 577 -10.18 -15.37 -13.30
N GLN A 578 -9.63 -14.84 -12.21
CA GLN A 578 -10.40 -14.32 -11.06
C GLN A 578 -10.60 -12.81 -11.10
N THR A 579 -10.42 -12.17 -12.26
CA THR A 579 -10.67 -10.73 -12.41
C THR A 579 -12.16 -10.41 -12.39
N GLY A 580 -12.61 -9.66 -11.38
CA GLY A 580 -14.01 -9.24 -11.24
C GLY A 580 -14.23 -7.78 -11.62
N ASP A 581 -13.19 -6.95 -11.50
CA ASP A 581 -13.23 -5.57 -11.94
C ASP A 581 -13.23 -5.48 -13.49
N PRO A 582 -14.21 -4.81 -14.13
CA PRO A 582 -14.20 -4.58 -15.57
C PRO A 582 -12.93 -3.87 -16.06
N ALA A 583 -12.36 -2.98 -15.24
CA ALA A 583 -11.10 -2.29 -15.52
C ALA A 583 -9.86 -3.19 -15.30
N GLY A 584 -10.04 -4.37 -14.71
CA GLY A 584 -8.99 -5.34 -14.41
C GLY A 584 -8.37 -5.98 -15.67
N THR A 585 -7.25 -6.66 -15.48
CA THR A 585 -6.49 -7.27 -16.58
C THR A 585 -6.88 -8.72 -16.84
N SER A 586 -6.94 -9.06 -18.12
CA SER A 586 -7.02 -10.45 -18.62
C SER A 586 -5.68 -10.96 -19.14
N SER A 587 -4.64 -10.11 -19.19
CA SER A 587 -3.32 -10.48 -19.72
C SER A 587 -2.21 -9.69 -19.05
N TRP A 588 -1.29 -10.41 -18.39
CA TRP A 588 -0.08 -9.80 -17.81
C TRP A 588 0.79 -9.14 -18.86
N GLN A 589 0.91 -9.74 -20.05
CA GLN A 589 1.73 -9.16 -21.12
C GLN A 589 1.21 -7.79 -21.53
N ARG A 590 -0.10 -7.68 -21.80
CA ARG A 590 -0.72 -6.41 -22.23
C ARG A 590 -0.49 -5.28 -21.23
N ILE A 591 -0.62 -5.56 -19.93
CA ILE A 591 -0.53 -4.53 -18.89
C ILE A 591 0.91 -4.15 -18.54
N LEU A 592 1.86 -5.08 -18.68
CA LEU A 592 3.27 -4.88 -18.33
C LEU A 592 4.14 -4.39 -19.49
N GLU A 593 3.81 -4.76 -20.73
CA GLU A 593 4.59 -4.42 -21.92
C GLU A 593 4.90 -2.92 -22.06
N PRO A 594 3.97 -1.99 -21.79
CA PRO A 594 4.27 -0.54 -21.84
C PRO A 594 5.35 -0.07 -20.86
N TYR A 595 5.59 -0.83 -19.78
CA TYR A 595 6.49 -0.43 -18.70
C TYR A 595 7.82 -1.18 -18.68
N VAL A 596 7.81 -2.46 -19.06
CA VAL A 596 8.98 -3.35 -18.98
C VAL A 596 9.21 -4.18 -20.24
N ALA A 597 8.41 -4.00 -21.30
CA ALA A 597 8.44 -4.84 -22.50
C ALA A 597 8.40 -6.34 -22.11
N ALA A 598 9.37 -7.14 -22.56
CA ALA A 598 9.49 -8.55 -22.20
C ALA A 598 10.35 -8.82 -20.94
N ARG A 599 10.77 -7.78 -20.20
CA ARG A 599 11.64 -7.91 -19.01
C ARG A 599 10.82 -8.21 -17.75
N TRP A 600 10.05 -9.28 -17.79
CA TRP A 600 9.32 -9.81 -16.65
C TRP A 600 9.32 -11.33 -16.70
N LYS A 601 9.11 -11.96 -15.53
CA LYS A 601 9.10 -13.42 -15.40
C LYS A 601 7.74 -13.87 -14.89
N LEU A 602 7.09 -14.79 -15.60
CA LEU A 602 5.94 -15.54 -15.10
C LEU A 602 6.43 -16.80 -14.38
N THR A 603 5.92 -17.02 -13.17
CA THR A 603 6.04 -18.29 -12.46
C THR A 603 4.64 -18.72 -12.04
N GLU A 604 4.32 -20.00 -12.24
CA GLU A 604 3.00 -20.54 -11.93
C GLU A 604 3.04 -21.43 -10.68
N LEU A 605 1.95 -21.41 -9.90
CA LEU A 605 1.66 -22.38 -8.85
C LEU A 605 0.67 -23.41 -9.41
N THR A 606 1.10 -24.66 -9.54
CA THR A 606 0.36 -25.67 -10.32
C THR A 606 -0.49 -26.60 -9.46
N VAL A 607 -0.30 -26.59 -8.15
CA VAL A 607 -0.97 -27.50 -7.23
C VAL A 607 -1.93 -26.76 -6.31
N ASN A 608 -3.19 -27.18 -6.32
CA ASN A 608 -4.23 -26.68 -5.43
C ASN A 608 -4.49 -27.70 -4.32
N TYR A 609 -4.42 -27.24 -3.07
CA TYR A 609 -4.57 -28.09 -1.90
C TYR A 609 -5.76 -27.65 -1.00
N ARG A 610 -6.48 -26.57 -1.36
CA ARG A 610 -7.63 -26.07 -0.59
C ARG A 610 -8.98 -26.46 -1.19
N THR A 611 -9.14 -26.29 -2.50
CA THR A 611 -10.40 -26.56 -3.22
C THR A 611 -10.43 -28.01 -3.73
N PRO A 612 -11.46 -28.81 -3.37
CA PRO A 612 -11.58 -30.21 -3.79
C PRO A 612 -11.61 -30.43 -5.31
N ALA A 613 -11.15 -31.61 -5.76
CA ALA A 613 -11.07 -31.99 -7.16
C ALA A 613 -12.44 -32.02 -7.85
N GLU A 614 -13.48 -32.39 -7.12
CA GLU A 614 -14.87 -32.46 -7.60
C GLU A 614 -15.37 -31.05 -8.00
N ILE A 615 -15.09 -30.05 -7.16
CA ILE A 615 -15.43 -28.64 -7.43
C ILE A 615 -14.59 -28.08 -8.57
N MET A 616 -13.28 -28.37 -8.59
CA MET A 616 -12.38 -27.90 -9.64
C MET A 616 -12.70 -28.51 -11.02
N THR A 617 -13.29 -29.70 -11.06
CA THR A 617 -13.78 -30.29 -12.32
C THR A 617 -14.89 -29.45 -12.93
N SER A 618 -15.85 -28.97 -12.12
CA SER A 618 -16.88 -28.03 -12.55
C SER A 618 -16.30 -26.67 -12.92
N ALA A 619 -15.41 -26.14 -12.08
CA ALA A 619 -14.79 -24.83 -12.30
C ALA A 619 -13.90 -24.79 -13.57
N ARG A 620 -13.27 -25.91 -13.94
CA ARG A 620 -12.46 -26.03 -15.16
C ARG A 620 -13.24 -25.67 -16.43
N ARG A 621 -14.52 -26.01 -16.51
CA ARG A 621 -15.35 -25.69 -17.69
C ARG A 621 -15.61 -24.20 -17.81
N VAL A 622 -15.78 -23.53 -16.68
CA VAL A 622 -15.87 -22.07 -16.63
C VAL A 622 -14.53 -21.44 -16.99
N LEU A 623 -13.42 -21.98 -16.48
CA LEU A 623 -12.08 -21.49 -16.78
C LEU A 623 -11.75 -21.56 -18.28
N VAL A 624 -12.08 -22.66 -18.96
CA VAL A 624 -11.83 -22.81 -20.41
C VAL A 624 -12.59 -21.78 -21.24
N GLU A 625 -13.77 -21.33 -20.78
CA GLU A 625 -14.54 -20.28 -21.44
C GLU A 625 -13.90 -18.89 -21.22
N ILE A 626 -13.27 -18.68 -20.07
CA ILE A 626 -12.57 -17.42 -19.73
C ILE A 626 -11.22 -17.34 -20.46
N ASP A 627 -10.39 -18.36 -20.31
CA ASP A 627 -9.05 -18.46 -20.87
C ASP A 627 -8.68 -19.94 -21.10
N ALA A 628 -8.72 -20.36 -22.36
CA ALA A 628 -8.39 -21.72 -22.78
C ALA A 628 -6.88 -22.05 -22.68
N GLU A 629 -6.01 -21.04 -22.61
CA GLU A 629 -4.56 -21.23 -22.51
C GLU A 629 -4.09 -21.38 -21.06
N GLN A 630 -4.91 -20.96 -20.09
CA GLN A 630 -4.55 -21.00 -18.68
C GLN A 630 -4.50 -22.44 -18.13
N THR A 631 -3.40 -22.77 -17.46
CA THR A 631 -3.22 -24.08 -16.82
C THR A 631 -4.13 -24.20 -15.58
N VAL A 632 -4.98 -25.23 -15.56
CA VAL A 632 -5.82 -25.55 -14.40
C VAL A 632 -4.95 -26.18 -13.31
N PRO A 633 -4.96 -25.67 -12.06
CA PRO A 633 -4.18 -26.27 -11.00
C PRO A 633 -4.71 -27.68 -10.67
N ARG A 634 -3.80 -28.61 -10.40
CA ARG A 634 -4.12 -29.97 -9.99
C ARG A 634 -4.58 -29.96 -8.54
N SER A 635 -5.86 -30.29 -8.31
CA SER A 635 -6.37 -30.54 -6.96
C SER A 635 -5.81 -31.83 -6.39
N VAL A 636 -5.33 -31.78 -5.15
CA VAL A 636 -4.76 -32.95 -4.44
C VAL A 636 -5.65 -33.44 -3.31
N ARG A 637 -6.81 -32.78 -3.15
CA ARG A 637 -7.83 -33.04 -2.16
C ARG A 637 -9.11 -33.51 -2.84
N GLU A 638 -9.77 -34.49 -2.24
CA GLU A 638 -11.13 -34.92 -2.57
C GLU A 638 -12.00 -34.70 -1.33
N SER A 639 -13.21 -34.21 -1.50
CA SER A 639 -14.15 -34.05 -0.38
C SER A 639 -15.12 -35.23 -0.26
N GLY A 640 -15.27 -36.03 -1.33
CA GLY A 640 -16.26 -37.10 -1.40
C GLY A 640 -17.70 -36.59 -1.60
N PHE A 641 -17.91 -35.27 -1.66
CA PHE A 641 -19.19 -34.63 -1.91
C PHE A 641 -19.23 -34.12 -3.34
N ALA A 642 -20.02 -34.77 -4.20
CA ALA A 642 -20.22 -34.31 -5.56
C ALA A 642 -21.03 -32.99 -5.58
N PRO A 643 -20.58 -31.97 -6.34
CA PRO A 643 -21.36 -30.76 -6.57
C PRO A 643 -22.72 -31.07 -7.21
N TRP A 644 -23.76 -30.38 -6.75
CA TRP A 644 -25.13 -30.64 -7.18
C TRP A 644 -25.85 -29.36 -7.60
N ALA A 645 -26.90 -29.53 -8.43
CA ALA A 645 -27.81 -28.47 -8.82
C ALA A 645 -29.27 -28.89 -8.58
N LEU A 646 -30.08 -27.95 -8.09
CA LEU A 646 -31.50 -28.12 -7.80
C LEU A 646 -32.31 -27.02 -8.49
N GLN A 647 -33.21 -27.44 -9.39
CA GLN A 647 -34.17 -26.54 -10.02
C GLN A 647 -35.43 -26.39 -9.17
N VAL A 648 -35.87 -25.16 -8.93
CA VAL A 648 -37.07 -24.83 -8.14
C VAL A 648 -37.96 -23.80 -8.83
N SER A 649 -39.19 -23.61 -8.34
CA SER A 649 -40.01 -22.48 -8.78
C SER A 649 -39.59 -21.16 -8.10
N GLU A 650 -39.89 -20.03 -8.72
CA GLU A 650 -39.54 -18.70 -8.20
C GLU A 650 -40.06 -18.46 -6.78
N SER A 651 -41.27 -18.93 -6.48
CA SER A 651 -41.85 -18.85 -5.13
C SER A 651 -41.15 -19.73 -4.08
N GLU A 652 -40.42 -20.76 -4.51
CA GLU A 652 -39.78 -21.74 -3.63
C GLU A 652 -38.28 -21.47 -3.42
N LEU A 653 -37.68 -20.54 -4.18
CA LEU A 653 -36.25 -20.26 -4.16
C LEU A 653 -35.74 -19.91 -2.76
N ALA A 654 -36.33 -18.89 -2.13
CA ALA A 654 -35.90 -18.42 -0.82
C ALA A 654 -36.08 -19.50 0.27
N ASP A 655 -37.21 -20.21 0.26
CA ASP A 655 -37.51 -21.28 1.23
C ASP A 655 -36.59 -22.49 1.04
N THR A 656 -36.23 -22.81 -0.20
CA THR A 656 -35.28 -23.89 -0.51
C THR A 656 -33.88 -23.53 -0.04
N VAL A 657 -33.43 -22.30 -0.29
CA VAL A 657 -32.13 -21.80 0.20
C VAL A 657 -32.07 -21.87 1.72
N ARG A 658 -33.12 -21.39 2.42
CA ARG A 658 -33.25 -21.50 3.89
C ARG A 658 -33.15 -22.95 4.37
N THR A 659 -33.83 -23.85 3.68
CA THR A 659 -33.82 -25.28 3.99
C THR A 659 -32.43 -25.88 3.82
N CYS A 660 -31.72 -25.57 2.72
CA CYS A 660 -30.36 -26.04 2.47
C CYS A 660 -29.39 -25.55 3.55
N VAL A 661 -29.43 -24.25 3.86
CA VAL A 661 -28.60 -23.64 4.91
C VAL A 661 -28.88 -24.28 6.28
N SER A 662 -30.15 -24.53 6.62
CA SER A 662 -30.51 -25.14 7.92
C SER A 662 -30.02 -26.58 8.09
N ARG A 663 -29.71 -27.27 6.97
CA ARG A 663 -29.23 -28.65 6.97
C ARG A 663 -27.71 -28.75 7.07
N GLU A 664 -26.99 -27.68 6.73
CA GLU A 664 -25.55 -27.58 6.95
C GLU A 664 -25.28 -27.56 8.47
N SER A 665 -25.14 -28.76 9.03
CA SER A 665 -24.99 -29.02 10.46
C SER A 665 -23.52 -29.32 10.74
N GLY A 666 -22.72 -28.29 11.01
CA GLY A 666 -21.31 -28.45 11.35
C GLY A 666 -20.71 -27.16 11.92
N PRO A 667 -19.50 -27.24 12.51
CA PRO A 667 -18.75 -26.07 12.98
C PRO A 667 -18.22 -25.18 11.83
N GLY A 668 -18.40 -25.61 10.58
CA GLY A 668 -17.86 -24.94 9.39
C GLY A 668 -18.67 -23.73 8.92
N THR A 669 -18.04 -22.87 8.14
CA THR A 669 -18.65 -21.65 7.61
C THR A 669 -19.42 -21.93 6.32
N THR A 670 -20.68 -21.50 6.25
CA THR A 670 -21.53 -21.60 5.05
C THR A 670 -21.72 -20.22 4.45
N VAL A 671 -21.64 -20.11 3.12
CA VAL A 671 -22.00 -18.88 2.41
C VAL A 671 -23.05 -19.13 1.35
N VAL A 672 -24.02 -18.22 1.29
CA VAL A 672 -24.95 -18.11 0.16
C VAL A 672 -24.45 -16.97 -0.74
N ILE A 673 -24.21 -17.29 -2.01
CA ILE A 673 -23.74 -16.35 -3.03
C ILE A 673 -24.85 -16.18 -4.07
N GLY A 674 -25.19 -14.94 -4.40
CA GLY A 674 -26.16 -14.63 -5.44
C GLY A 674 -26.06 -13.18 -5.91
N GLY A 675 -26.99 -12.79 -6.78
CA GLY A 675 -27.14 -11.40 -7.22
C GLY A 675 -27.54 -10.45 -6.08
N HIS A 676 -27.37 -9.16 -6.29
CA HIS A 676 -27.55 -8.12 -5.26
C HIS A 676 -28.96 -8.13 -4.65
N ASP A 677 -29.99 -8.24 -5.49
CA ASP A 677 -31.39 -8.25 -5.07
C ASP A 677 -31.71 -9.48 -4.20
N LEU A 678 -31.15 -10.63 -4.57
CA LEU A 678 -31.35 -11.89 -3.85
C LEU A 678 -30.60 -11.89 -2.51
N VAL A 679 -29.38 -11.38 -2.48
CA VAL A 679 -28.59 -11.20 -1.24
C VAL A 679 -29.33 -10.30 -0.26
N ALA A 680 -29.95 -9.22 -0.74
CA ALA A 680 -30.77 -8.34 0.09
C ALA A 680 -32.02 -9.06 0.63
N ALA A 681 -32.69 -9.88 -0.19
CA ALA A 681 -33.87 -10.65 0.20
C ALA A 681 -33.59 -11.76 1.22
N LEU A 682 -32.36 -12.28 1.24
CA LEU A 682 -31.91 -13.36 2.13
C LEU A 682 -31.05 -12.88 3.31
N ALA A 683 -30.98 -11.57 3.54
CA ALA A 683 -30.11 -10.97 4.56
C ALA A 683 -30.41 -11.46 5.99
N ASP A 684 -31.62 -11.95 6.25
CA ASP A 684 -32.05 -12.49 7.53
C ASP A 684 -31.48 -13.89 7.85
N LEU A 685 -30.85 -14.56 6.88
CA LEU A 685 -30.12 -15.81 7.09
C LEU A 685 -28.75 -15.63 7.75
N LYS A 686 -28.25 -14.39 7.85
CA LYS A 686 -26.92 -14.10 8.41
C LYS A 686 -26.85 -14.52 9.88
N SER A 687 -25.83 -15.30 10.22
CA SER A 687 -25.53 -15.77 11.57
C SER A 687 -24.01 -15.84 11.78
N ASP A 688 -23.56 -16.28 12.95
CA ASP A 688 -22.12 -16.46 13.22
C ASP A 688 -21.45 -17.50 12.29
N THR A 689 -22.22 -18.44 11.73
CA THR A 689 -21.73 -19.52 10.85
C THR A 689 -22.22 -19.41 9.41
N VAL A 690 -23.18 -18.51 9.13
CA VAL A 690 -23.80 -18.34 7.81
C VAL A 690 -23.62 -16.91 7.32
N SER A 691 -23.00 -16.76 6.15
CA SER A 691 -22.87 -15.49 5.44
C SER A 691 -23.76 -15.46 4.20
N VAL A 692 -24.32 -14.30 3.87
CA VAL A 692 -25.05 -14.06 2.62
C VAL A 692 -24.41 -12.86 1.94
N LEU A 693 -23.76 -13.11 0.81
CA LEU A 693 -22.76 -12.21 0.23
C LEU A 693 -22.85 -12.20 -1.29
N THR A 694 -22.44 -11.09 -1.90
CA THR A 694 -22.24 -11.02 -3.36
C THR A 694 -20.91 -11.67 -3.73
N VAL A 695 -20.66 -11.91 -5.02
CA VAL A 695 -19.35 -12.41 -5.50
C VAL A 695 -18.20 -11.47 -5.10
N ARG A 696 -18.45 -10.15 -5.12
CA ARG A 696 -17.46 -9.14 -4.76
C ARG A 696 -17.04 -9.26 -3.28
N ASP A 697 -17.98 -9.54 -2.39
CA ASP A 697 -17.75 -9.61 -0.95
C ASP A 697 -17.05 -10.90 -0.51
N VAL A 698 -17.24 -12.01 -1.24
CA VAL A 698 -16.57 -13.29 -0.91
C VAL A 698 -15.12 -13.37 -1.39
N LYS A 699 -14.66 -12.41 -2.18
CA LYS A 699 -13.33 -12.43 -2.77
C LYS A 699 -12.24 -12.38 -1.70
N GLY A 700 -11.26 -13.27 -1.83
CA GLY A 700 -10.20 -13.44 -0.83
C GLY A 700 -10.63 -14.19 0.44
N LEU A 701 -11.89 -14.63 0.54
CA LEU A 701 -12.40 -15.48 1.62
C LEU A 701 -12.55 -16.93 1.14
N GLU A 702 -12.69 -17.86 2.07
CA GLU A 702 -12.91 -19.29 1.82
C GLU A 702 -13.98 -19.80 2.80
N PHE A 703 -14.83 -20.71 2.33
CA PHE A 703 -15.96 -21.24 3.10
C PHE A 703 -16.01 -22.77 2.95
N ASP A 704 -16.45 -23.47 3.98
CA ASP A 704 -16.59 -24.92 3.93
C ASP A 704 -17.68 -25.34 2.95
N SER A 705 -18.84 -24.70 3.04
CA SER A 705 -19.99 -24.95 2.18
C SER A 705 -20.39 -23.68 1.43
N VAL A 706 -20.50 -23.76 0.11
CA VAL A 706 -20.98 -22.66 -0.74
C VAL A 706 -22.29 -23.07 -1.41
N LEU A 707 -23.30 -22.23 -1.28
CA LEU A 707 -24.56 -22.34 -2.01
C LEU A 707 -24.68 -21.17 -2.98
N ILE A 708 -24.66 -21.45 -4.28
CA ILE A 708 -24.88 -20.43 -5.32
C ILE A 708 -26.37 -20.42 -5.67
N ALA A 709 -27.01 -19.28 -5.45
CA ALA A 709 -28.41 -19.07 -5.79
C ALA A 709 -28.52 -18.20 -7.04
N GLU A 710 -29.26 -18.68 -8.04
CA GLU A 710 -29.43 -18.05 -9.35
C GLU A 710 -28.11 -17.68 -10.05
N PRO A 711 -27.31 -18.67 -10.50
CA PRO A 711 -26.03 -18.39 -11.14
C PRO A 711 -26.15 -17.55 -12.42
N GLN A 712 -27.30 -17.56 -13.10
CA GLN A 712 -27.52 -16.70 -14.26
C GLN A 712 -27.58 -15.21 -13.88
N ASP A 713 -28.06 -14.87 -12.68
CA ASP A 713 -28.10 -13.47 -12.22
C ASP A 713 -26.68 -12.94 -12.01
N ILE A 714 -25.78 -13.78 -11.48
CA ILE A 714 -24.35 -13.45 -11.35
C ILE A 714 -23.73 -13.18 -12.73
N LEU A 715 -24.10 -13.96 -13.75
CA LEU A 715 -23.60 -13.75 -15.12
C LEU A 715 -24.12 -12.45 -15.73
N ASP A 716 -25.38 -12.10 -15.48
CA ASP A 716 -26.05 -10.95 -16.09
C ASP A 716 -25.71 -9.61 -15.41
N GLU A 717 -25.33 -9.63 -14.12
CA GLU A 717 -25.00 -8.43 -13.33
C GLU A 717 -23.66 -7.78 -13.71
N SER A 718 -22.75 -8.53 -14.35
CA SER A 718 -21.37 -8.09 -14.58
C SER A 718 -20.91 -8.42 -16.01
N PRO A 719 -20.21 -7.51 -16.72
CA PRO A 719 -19.52 -7.84 -17.96
C PRO A 719 -18.49 -8.96 -17.81
N ARG A 720 -17.99 -9.18 -16.58
CA ARG A 720 -17.07 -10.25 -16.19
C ARG A 720 -17.79 -11.44 -15.54
N GLY A 721 -19.09 -11.61 -15.80
CA GLY A 721 -19.92 -12.61 -15.14
C GLY A 721 -19.33 -14.03 -15.11
N MET A 722 -18.65 -14.49 -16.16
CA MET A 722 -17.98 -15.80 -16.15
C MET A 722 -16.84 -15.88 -15.12
N ASN A 723 -16.03 -14.83 -15.00
CA ASN A 723 -15.00 -14.72 -13.97
C ASN A 723 -15.62 -14.70 -12.57
N ASP A 724 -16.71 -13.95 -12.40
CA ASP A 724 -17.45 -13.89 -11.13
C ASP A 724 -18.02 -15.25 -10.74
N LEU A 725 -18.56 -16.00 -11.70
CA LEU A 725 -19.01 -17.38 -11.49
C LEU A 725 -17.83 -18.30 -11.13
N TYR A 726 -16.69 -18.18 -11.80
CA TYR A 726 -15.48 -18.94 -11.46
C TYR A 726 -15.00 -18.66 -10.03
N VAL A 727 -15.02 -17.39 -9.61
CA VAL A 727 -14.72 -16.99 -8.23
C VAL A 727 -15.73 -17.64 -7.28
N ALA A 728 -17.04 -17.51 -7.53
CA ALA A 728 -18.08 -18.06 -6.66
C ALA A 728 -17.94 -19.57 -6.43
N LEU A 729 -17.67 -20.35 -7.48
CA LEU A 729 -17.48 -21.80 -7.41
C LEU A 729 -16.25 -22.18 -6.57
N THR A 730 -15.18 -21.39 -6.66
CA THR A 730 -13.87 -21.75 -6.12
C THR A 730 -13.66 -21.29 -4.67
N ARG A 731 -14.66 -20.66 -4.05
CA ARG A 731 -14.65 -20.32 -2.62
C ARG A 731 -14.95 -21.50 -1.70
N ALA A 732 -15.46 -22.61 -2.24
CA ALA A 732 -15.80 -23.80 -1.47
C ALA A 732 -14.58 -24.67 -1.15
N THR A 733 -14.43 -25.09 0.10
CA THR A 733 -13.38 -26.02 0.53
C THR A 733 -13.90 -27.45 0.80
N GLN A 734 -15.22 -27.64 1.00
CA GLN A 734 -15.87 -28.96 1.15
C GLN A 734 -16.98 -29.20 0.13
N ARG A 735 -18.03 -28.37 0.17
CA ARG A 735 -19.32 -28.63 -0.50
C ARG A 735 -19.72 -27.46 -1.39
N LEU A 736 -20.34 -27.79 -2.51
CA LEU A 736 -20.89 -26.83 -3.46
C LEU A 736 -22.28 -27.26 -3.89
N GLY A 737 -23.25 -26.39 -3.70
CA GLY A 737 -24.63 -26.56 -4.18
C GLY A 737 -25.06 -25.39 -5.04
N VAL A 738 -25.94 -25.65 -6.00
CA VAL A 738 -26.54 -24.62 -6.85
C VAL A 738 -28.06 -24.73 -6.78
N VAL A 739 -28.74 -23.62 -6.49
CA VAL A 739 -30.21 -23.53 -6.54
C VAL A 739 -30.58 -22.53 -7.63
N HIS A 740 -31.47 -22.91 -8.54
CA HIS A 740 -31.82 -22.06 -9.68
C HIS A 740 -33.28 -22.23 -10.09
N THR A 741 -33.88 -21.16 -10.60
CA THR A 741 -35.22 -21.17 -11.21
C THR A 741 -35.11 -21.05 -12.72
N LYS A 742 -34.15 -20.24 -13.19
CA LYS A 742 -33.79 -20.07 -14.60
C LYS A 742 -33.08 -21.31 -15.16
N ALA A 743 -32.89 -21.35 -16.47
CA ALA A 743 -32.08 -22.39 -17.11
C ALA A 743 -30.64 -22.33 -16.57
N LEU A 744 -30.11 -23.48 -16.16
CA LEU A 744 -28.75 -23.57 -15.64
C LEU A 744 -27.74 -23.21 -16.74
N PRO A 745 -26.72 -22.37 -16.48
CA PRO A 745 -25.69 -22.05 -17.46
C PRO A 745 -25.04 -23.30 -18.04
N ALA A 746 -24.76 -23.31 -19.35
CA ALA A 746 -24.27 -24.50 -20.05
C ALA A 746 -22.97 -25.07 -19.43
N VAL A 747 -22.11 -24.21 -18.90
CA VAL A 747 -20.86 -24.59 -18.20
C VAL A 747 -21.12 -25.41 -16.91
N LEU A 748 -22.29 -25.28 -16.29
CA LEU A 748 -22.72 -25.99 -15.08
C LEU A 748 -23.63 -27.20 -15.36
N SER A 749 -23.88 -27.54 -16.63
CA SER A 749 -24.85 -28.58 -17.02
C SER A 749 -24.55 -30.00 -16.51
N GLU A 750 -23.32 -30.30 -16.10
CA GLU A 750 -22.91 -31.61 -15.57
C GLU A 750 -23.00 -31.70 -14.04
N LEU A 751 -23.47 -30.65 -13.35
CA LEU A 751 -23.77 -30.75 -11.92
C LEU A 751 -24.82 -31.84 -11.68
N GLY A 752 -24.59 -32.67 -10.67
CA GLY A 752 -25.50 -33.78 -10.38
C GLY A 752 -26.89 -33.27 -10.01
N PRO A 753 -27.98 -33.91 -10.48
CA PRO A 753 -29.33 -33.54 -10.06
C PRO A 753 -29.49 -33.87 -8.56
N ALA A 754 -29.91 -32.89 -7.76
CA ALA A 754 -30.34 -33.14 -6.39
C ALA A 754 -31.88 -33.23 -6.32
N GLU A 755 -32.41 -34.19 -5.57
CA GLU A 755 -33.78 -34.12 -5.07
C GLU A 755 -33.76 -33.54 -3.66
N VAL A 756 -34.77 -32.72 -3.30
CA VAL A 756 -34.90 -32.09 -1.96
C VAL A 756 -34.83 -33.11 -0.81
N GLY A 757 -35.07 -34.40 -1.08
CA GLY A 757 -34.97 -35.51 -0.12
C GLY A 757 -33.66 -36.30 -0.09
N ILE A 758 -32.71 -36.08 -1.01
CA ILE A 758 -31.47 -36.91 -1.17
C ILE A 758 -30.21 -36.23 -0.61
N LEU A 759 -30.29 -34.97 -0.16
CA LEU A 759 -29.16 -34.19 0.37
C LEU A 759 -28.69 -34.63 1.80
N SER A 760 -28.75 -35.93 2.12
CA SER A 760 -28.38 -36.54 3.41
C SER A 760 -26.99 -37.17 3.40
#